data_AF-A0A2V7JMG9-F1
#
_entry.id   AF-A0A2V7JMG9-F1
#
_cell.length_a   1.000
_cell.length_b   1.000
_cell.length_c   1.000
_cell.angle_alpha   90.00
_cell.angle_beta   90.00
_cell.angle_gamma   90.00
#
_symmetry.space_group_name_H-M   'P 1'
#
loop_
_entity.id
_entity.type
_entity.pdbx_description
1 polymer ?
#
loop_
_entity_poly.entity_id
_entity_poly.type
_entity_poly.pdbx_seq_one_letter_code
_entity_poly.pdbx_strand_id
1 'polypeptide(L)'
;MAAEDFTENNTFGGYVQEQLAWKDRLFVTGAVRIDRNSAFGANVRHQVYPKISGSWVISEEPWWHFRGLDQVRLRGAFGESGKQPDNFAALQTYRATTGPNDLGVLTPQFVGNPNLGPEVSRGTELGFEASALNDRVGLDFTFYNQTTHDAILARDVPPSSGFPNFEFVNAGTVRNRGIELHVRAQPVRKGDFTWDLNWNIATNANKVLSLGQPAGDCSTDSLAQVNKDCSIVLGSQQHRVGYPAGSFFREKVVSAQLDANGNAILSTVMCDGGPALHNQPVPCYDANGNVIAPRVFLGQSTPKTEGGVSTTLTYRGRLRLYALVDYKLGFRKTDNNLRARCQVFETCLENINPQNYNPAYIAGIQSPDVLVDWVFNDASYAKLREVSLSYELPEEWAARFGARRASHGVRAGSAAPAHTVRRHGQRELLMAVHPTPEPTTRDTSMTRSSLRRFRLTLAVTLLAGAALACDSLLNVQAPSRVPASVLDDPANAELAVNGAQADFECAYTSYAALGGMLAGELEDATLSAGRWDYDRRTVTSGDAYGPNQCNDGSFLGLYTPLSVARFQADNAASHLQGWTDAQVTDRHMLIAKASAYAGYSLVLLGEGFCSAAIDVGPQLMPNQLLDSAEARFSTAVTEATTANATDLLNLALVGRARTRLDLANSTGALADAQLVPAGFEYDATYSSSNLRRENLI
;
A
#
# COMPACT_ATOMS: atom_id res chain seq x y z
N MET A 1 -18.36 -16.19 -0.61
CA MET A 1 -18.47 -16.10 0.86
C MET A 1 -18.24 -14.66 1.22
N ALA A 2 -19.21 -13.98 1.83
CA ALA A 2 -18.97 -12.67 2.43
C ALA A 2 -18.20 -12.93 3.74
N ALA A 3 -16.91 -12.60 3.75
CA ALA A 3 -16.16 -12.57 5.00
C ALA A 3 -16.57 -11.29 5.73
N GLU A 4 -17.11 -11.43 6.93
CA GLU A 4 -17.35 -10.31 7.83
C GLU A 4 -16.06 -10.11 8.63
N ASP A 5 -15.29 -9.08 8.30
CA ASP A 5 -14.10 -8.69 9.07
C ASP A 5 -14.50 -7.66 10.13
N PHE A 6 -14.42 -8.05 11.40
CA PHE A 6 -14.53 -7.12 12.52
C PHE A 6 -13.13 -6.56 12.83
N THR A 7 -12.99 -5.24 12.78
CA THR A 7 -11.74 -4.56 13.15
C THR A 7 -12.05 -3.47 14.16
N GLU A 8 -11.44 -3.57 15.33
CA GLU A 8 -11.53 -2.55 16.38
C GLU A 8 -10.30 -1.63 16.30
N ASN A 9 -10.47 -0.35 16.64
CA ASN A 9 -9.41 0.64 16.68
C ASN A 9 -9.77 1.68 17.75
N ASN A 10 -8.92 1.77 18.76
CA ASN A 10 -9.14 2.65 19.90
C ASN A 10 -8.16 3.83 19.84
N THR A 11 -8.71 5.04 19.86
CA THR A 11 -7.94 6.27 19.98
C THR A 11 -8.24 6.92 21.32
N PHE A 12 -7.20 7.18 22.10
CA PHE A 12 -7.28 7.98 23.31
C PHE A 12 -6.49 9.26 23.11
N GLY A 13 -7.14 10.42 23.24
CA GLY A 13 -6.49 11.70 23.02
C GLY A 13 -7.13 12.84 23.78
N GLY A 14 -6.39 13.93 23.92
CA GLY A 14 -6.83 15.17 24.52
C GLY A 14 -6.46 16.36 23.64
N TYR A 15 -7.27 17.40 23.66
CA TYR A 15 -6.95 18.64 22.96
C TYR A 15 -7.28 19.86 23.82
N VAL A 16 -6.49 20.91 23.63
CA VAL A 16 -6.72 22.23 24.22
C VAL A 16 -6.69 23.25 23.08
N GLN A 17 -7.68 24.14 23.05
CA GLN A 17 -7.76 25.22 22.09
C GLN A 17 -8.24 26.49 22.79
N GLU A 18 -7.57 27.61 22.51
CA GLU A 18 -7.97 28.94 22.98
C GLU A 18 -8.01 29.91 21.80
N GLN A 19 -9.04 30.75 21.76
CA GLN A 19 -9.18 31.81 20.77
C GLN A 19 -9.24 33.18 21.45
N LEU A 20 -8.35 34.07 21.02
CA LEU A 20 -8.33 35.47 21.43
C LEU A 20 -8.89 36.32 20.30
N ALA A 21 -9.90 37.13 20.63
CA ALA A 21 -10.46 38.14 19.74
C ALA A 21 -10.10 39.53 20.26
N TRP A 22 -9.54 40.37 19.39
CA TRP A 22 -9.23 41.76 19.69
C TRP A 22 -10.09 42.67 18.84
N LYS A 23 -10.91 43.50 19.51
CA LYS A 23 -11.83 44.47 18.92
C LYS A 23 -12.77 43.87 17.86
N ASP A 24 -13.05 42.58 17.94
CA ASP A 24 -13.84 41.82 16.95
C ASP A 24 -13.27 41.88 15.51
N ARG A 25 -11.96 42.13 15.37
CA ARG A 25 -11.29 42.32 14.06
C ARG A 25 -10.10 41.41 13.87
N LEU A 26 -9.31 41.21 14.91
CA LEU A 26 -8.16 40.32 14.90
C LEU A 26 -8.46 39.11 15.79
N PHE A 27 -8.39 37.93 15.19
CA PHE A 27 -8.65 36.65 15.84
C PHE A 27 -7.38 35.82 15.78
N VAL A 28 -6.90 35.33 16.92
CA VAL A 28 -5.76 34.41 17.01
C VAL A 28 -6.22 33.18 17.76
N THR A 29 -5.97 32.00 17.20
CA THR A 29 -6.33 30.71 17.79
C THR A 29 -5.07 29.88 17.94
N GLY A 30 -4.80 29.41 19.16
CA GLY A 30 -3.77 28.41 19.45
C GLY A 30 -4.42 27.11 19.89
N ALA A 31 -3.94 25.99 19.37
CA ALA A 31 -4.40 24.67 19.80
C ALA A 31 -3.27 23.65 19.84
N VAL A 32 -3.42 22.65 20.69
CA VAL A 32 -2.59 21.45 20.73
C VAL A 32 -3.47 20.25 20.95
N ARG A 33 -3.23 19.19 20.18
CA ARG A 33 -3.86 17.88 20.35
C ARG A 33 -2.80 16.83 20.61
N ILE A 34 -3.07 15.88 21.48
CA ILE A 34 -2.20 14.74 21.80
C ILE A 34 -3.03 13.48 21.65
N ASP A 35 -2.59 12.55 20.83
CA ASP A 35 -3.27 11.30 20.56
C ASP A 35 -2.39 10.09 20.92
N ARG A 36 -3.04 9.02 21.34
CA ARG A 36 -2.57 7.63 21.36
C ARG A 36 -3.54 6.80 20.55
N ASN A 37 -3.03 5.82 19.82
CA ASN A 37 -3.87 4.94 19.00
C ASN A 37 -3.40 3.49 19.12
N SER A 38 -4.33 2.54 19.12
CA SER A 38 -4.04 1.10 19.21
C SER A 38 -3.29 0.53 18.00
N ALA A 39 -3.27 1.25 16.86
CA ALA A 39 -2.50 0.89 15.67
C ALA A 39 -1.04 1.38 15.72
N PHE A 40 -0.66 2.17 16.74
CA PHE A 40 0.73 2.58 16.93
C PHE A 40 1.57 1.43 17.49
N GLY A 41 2.84 1.37 17.09
CA GLY A 41 3.80 0.42 17.63
C GLY A 41 4.08 0.68 19.10
N ALA A 42 4.51 -0.37 19.82
CA ALA A 42 4.71 -0.35 21.26
C ALA A 42 5.67 0.76 21.75
N ASN A 43 6.57 1.25 20.90
CA ASN A 43 7.51 2.32 21.22
C ASN A 43 6.95 3.73 20.96
N VAL A 44 5.81 3.86 20.26
CA VAL A 44 5.17 5.14 19.93
C VAL A 44 4.10 5.46 20.96
N ARG A 45 4.50 6.13 22.04
CA ARG A 45 3.62 6.38 23.19
C ARG A 45 2.58 7.47 22.96
N HIS A 46 2.91 8.56 22.28
CA HIS A 46 2.01 9.70 22.04
C HIS A 46 2.44 10.45 20.79
N GLN A 47 1.47 10.98 20.04
CA GLN A 47 1.73 11.94 18.97
C GLN A 47 1.11 13.30 19.30
N VAL A 48 1.89 14.37 19.13
CA VAL A 48 1.46 15.76 19.40
C VAL A 48 1.23 16.47 18.07
N TYR A 49 0.15 17.24 18.00
CA TYR A 49 -0.27 18.02 16.83
C TYR A 49 -0.54 19.48 17.23
N PRO A 50 0.45 20.38 17.09
CA PRO A 50 0.27 21.80 17.34
C PRO A 50 -0.48 22.49 16.20
N LYS A 51 -1.20 23.58 16.51
CA LYS A 51 -1.85 24.46 15.56
C LYS A 51 -1.84 25.90 16.04
N ILE A 52 -1.60 26.83 15.12
CA ILE A 52 -1.82 28.26 15.31
C ILE A 52 -2.48 28.84 14.07
N SER A 53 -3.50 29.68 14.25
CA SER A 53 -4.14 30.38 13.14
C SER A 53 -4.52 31.80 13.51
N GLY A 54 -4.54 32.69 12.53
CA GLY A 54 -4.89 34.09 12.66
C GLY A 54 -5.84 34.53 11.56
N SER A 55 -6.78 35.41 11.89
CA SER A 55 -7.63 36.10 10.92
C SER A 55 -7.73 37.58 11.27
N TRP A 56 -7.59 38.45 10.28
CA TRP A 56 -7.67 39.90 10.45
C TRP A 56 -8.66 40.50 9.45
N VAL A 57 -9.78 41.01 9.95
CA VAL A 57 -10.78 41.73 9.16
C VAL A 57 -10.33 43.18 9.00
N ILE A 58 -9.48 43.43 8.01
CA ILE A 58 -8.85 44.73 7.77
C ILE A 58 -9.90 45.79 7.42
N SER A 59 -10.97 45.42 6.73
CA SER A 59 -12.03 46.35 6.33
C SER A 59 -12.75 47.03 7.50
N GLU A 60 -12.64 46.48 8.70
CA GLU A 60 -13.23 47.04 9.92
C GLU A 60 -12.30 48.06 10.60
N GLU A 61 -11.06 48.25 10.13
CA GLU A 61 -10.12 49.18 10.75
C GLU A 61 -10.52 50.64 10.55
N PRO A 62 -10.30 51.54 11.54
CA PRO A 62 -10.74 52.93 11.44
C PRO A 62 -10.05 53.72 10.32
N TRP A 63 -8.92 53.22 9.81
CA TRP A 63 -8.17 53.83 8.73
C TRP A 63 -8.56 53.26 7.35
N TRP A 64 -9.41 52.22 7.28
CA TRP A 64 -9.88 51.65 6.04
C TRP A 64 -11.01 52.50 5.44
N HIS A 65 -10.76 53.12 4.28
CA HIS A 65 -11.71 54.04 3.64
C HIS A 65 -11.90 53.77 2.13
N PHE A 66 -11.54 52.57 1.66
CA PHE A 66 -11.57 52.23 0.24
C PHE A 66 -13.00 52.00 -0.24
N ARG A 67 -13.56 52.99 -0.96
CA ARG A 67 -14.88 52.89 -1.58
C ARG A 67 -14.87 51.82 -2.68
N GLY A 68 -15.78 50.86 -2.60
CA GLY A 68 -15.94 49.78 -3.59
C GLY A 68 -15.47 48.40 -3.12
N LEU A 69 -14.76 48.32 -1.98
CA LEU A 69 -14.45 47.06 -1.27
C LEU A 69 -15.27 47.01 0.02
N ASP A 70 -16.16 46.03 0.15
CA ASP A 70 -17.11 45.93 1.24
C ASP A 70 -16.47 45.21 2.44
N GLN A 71 -15.85 44.04 2.21
CA GLN A 71 -15.15 43.27 3.24
C GLN A 71 -13.77 42.84 2.74
N VAL A 72 -12.77 42.91 3.61
CA VAL A 72 -11.44 42.34 3.37
C VAL A 72 -10.95 41.66 4.65
N ARG A 73 -10.67 40.35 4.55
CA ARG A 73 -10.15 39.52 5.62
C ARG A 73 -8.88 38.83 5.17
N LEU A 74 -7.81 38.95 5.94
CA LEU A 74 -6.63 38.09 5.78
C LEU A 74 -6.74 36.89 6.71
N ARG A 75 -6.22 35.75 6.28
CA ARG A 75 -6.14 34.52 7.07
C ARG A 75 -4.79 33.83 6.92
N GLY A 76 -4.31 33.25 8.01
CA GLY A 76 -3.09 32.45 8.02
C GLY A 76 -3.21 31.33 9.04
N ALA A 77 -2.70 30.16 8.71
CA ALA A 77 -2.66 29.02 9.62
C ALA A 77 -1.36 28.24 9.45
N PHE A 78 -0.89 27.67 10.55
CA PHE A 78 0.15 26.65 10.59
C PHE A 78 -0.33 25.55 11.52
N GLY A 79 -0.12 24.30 11.13
CA GLY A 79 -0.43 23.20 12.03
C GLY A 79 0.07 21.87 11.52
N GLU A 80 -0.09 20.88 12.39
CA GLU A 80 0.21 19.48 12.11
C GLU A 80 -1.05 18.64 12.25
N SER A 81 -1.14 17.60 11.43
CA SER A 81 -2.21 16.60 11.48
C SER A 81 -1.64 15.23 11.15
N GLY A 82 -2.14 14.19 11.81
CA GLY A 82 -1.66 12.83 11.60
C GLY A 82 -2.64 11.94 10.83
N LYS A 83 -2.09 10.98 10.09
CA LYS A 83 -2.82 9.80 9.60
C LYS A 83 -2.24 8.57 10.28
N GLN A 84 -3.07 7.85 11.01
CA GLN A 84 -2.66 6.62 11.70
C GLN A 84 -2.33 5.49 10.70
N PRO A 85 -1.47 4.53 11.10
CA PRO A 85 -1.28 3.29 10.36
C PRO A 85 -2.58 2.48 10.22
N ASP A 86 -2.57 1.53 9.29
CA ASP A 86 -3.61 0.52 9.24
C ASP A 86 -3.64 -0.30 10.54
N ASN A 87 -4.82 -0.78 10.90
CA ASN A 87 -5.02 -1.55 12.13
C ASN A 87 -4.12 -2.79 12.14
N PHE A 88 -3.47 -3.03 13.29
CA PHE A 88 -2.53 -4.13 13.51
C PHE A 88 -1.26 -4.11 12.64
N ALA A 89 -1.02 -3.06 11.83
CA ALA A 89 0.18 -2.95 11.00
C ALA A 89 1.49 -2.93 11.81
N ALA A 90 1.42 -2.47 13.05
CA ALA A 90 2.56 -2.43 13.97
C ALA A 90 2.80 -3.76 14.71
N LEU A 91 1.83 -4.70 14.69
CA LEU A 91 1.90 -5.93 15.45
C LEU A 91 2.57 -7.04 14.64
N GLN A 92 3.39 -7.84 15.32
CA GLN A 92 3.78 -9.14 14.81
C GLN A 92 2.59 -10.08 14.93
N THR A 93 2.17 -10.68 13.81
CA THR A 93 0.99 -11.55 13.78
C THR A 93 1.24 -12.84 13.02
N TYR A 94 0.50 -13.86 13.43
CA TYR A 94 0.40 -15.16 12.82
C TYR A 94 -0.99 -15.35 12.24
N ARG A 95 -1.09 -16.24 11.25
CA ARG A 95 -2.34 -16.65 10.64
C ARG A 95 -2.64 -18.08 11.03
N ALA A 96 -3.89 -18.33 11.42
CA ALA A 96 -4.40 -19.69 11.59
C ALA A 96 -4.57 -20.36 10.22
N THR A 97 -4.05 -21.58 10.08
CA THR A 97 -4.19 -22.42 8.90
C THR A 97 -4.37 -23.88 9.32
N THR A 98 -4.79 -24.73 8.40
CA THR A 98 -4.84 -26.18 8.61
C THR A 98 -3.45 -26.78 8.42
N GLY A 99 -2.98 -27.53 9.42
CA GLY A 99 -1.72 -28.25 9.44
C GLY A 99 -1.88 -29.76 9.25
N PRO A 100 -0.89 -30.56 9.67
CA PRO A 100 -0.94 -32.03 9.66
C PRO A 100 -2.18 -32.58 10.36
N ASN A 101 -2.76 -33.66 9.81
CA ASN A 101 -3.93 -34.33 10.39
C ASN A 101 -5.14 -33.41 10.66
N ASP A 102 -5.31 -32.38 9.83
CA ASP A 102 -6.36 -31.35 9.92
C ASP A 102 -6.36 -30.54 11.23
N LEU A 103 -5.23 -30.53 11.96
CA LEU A 103 -5.05 -29.71 13.15
C LEU A 103 -4.94 -28.23 12.79
N GLY A 104 -5.48 -27.35 13.65
CA GLY A 104 -5.23 -25.92 13.54
C GLY A 104 -3.78 -25.61 13.91
N VAL A 105 -3.08 -24.84 13.07
CA VAL A 105 -1.70 -24.40 13.30
C VAL A 105 -1.54 -22.91 13.00
N LEU A 106 -0.45 -22.32 13.50
CA LEU A 106 -0.11 -20.92 13.28
C LEU A 106 1.12 -20.81 12.37
N THR A 107 1.02 -19.98 11.33
CA THR A 107 2.14 -19.64 10.42
C THR A 107 2.39 -18.14 10.44
N PRO A 108 3.64 -17.65 10.29
CA PRO A 108 3.93 -16.22 10.38
C PRO A 108 3.24 -15.44 9.26
N GLN A 109 2.70 -14.26 9.58
CA GLN A 109 1.96 -13.44 8.61
C GLN A 109 2.58 -12.06 8.43
N PHE A 110 2.77 -11.31 9.53
CA PHE A 110 3.39 -9.99 9.52
C PHE A 110 4.44 -9.92 10.63
N VAL A 111 5.62 -9.39 10.30
CA VAL A 111 6.69 -9.19 11.28
C VAL A 111 6.38 -8.05 12.27
N GLY A 112 5.52 -7.12 11.87
CA GLY A 112 5.19 -5.93 12.66
C GLY A 112 6.34 -4.92 12.74
N ASN A 113 6.08 -3.77 13.35
CA ASN A 113 7.10 -2.76 13.59
C ASN A 113 6.75 -1.98 14.87
N PRO A 114 7.49 -2.21 15.98
CA PRO A 114 7.20 -1.56 17.25
C PRO A 114 7.44 -0.04 17.22
N ASN A 115 8.11 0.48 16.19
CA ASN A 115 8.36 1.91 16.00
C ASN A 115 7.38 2.57 15.00
N LEU A 116 6.38 1.84 14.50
CA LEU A 116 5.43 2.38 13.52
C LEU A 116 4.50 3.42 14.18
N GLY A 117 4.61 4.66 13.74
CA GLY A 117 3.78 5.79 14.15
C GLY A 117 2.94 6.34 13.01
N PRO A 118 2.18 7.43 13.25
CA PRO A 118 1.36 8.07 12.23
C PRO A 118 2.21 8.81 11.19
N GLU A 119 1.68 8.95 9.98
CA GLU A 119 2.17 9.94 9.01
C GLU A 119 1.84 11.33 9.52
N VAL A 120 2.79 12.27 9.51
CA VAL A 120 2.58 13.63 10.04
C VAL A 120 2.63 14.65 8.91
N SER A 121 1.47 15.24 8.61
CA SER A 121 1.36 16.38 7.70
C SER A 121 1.58 17.69 8.45
N ARG A 122 2.62 18.42 8.10
CA ARG A 122 2.88 19.79 8.57
C ARG A 122 2.59 20.78 7.45
N GLY A 123 1.72 21.75 7.70
CA GLY A 123 1.25 22.67 6.67
C GLY A 123 1.19 24.13 7.10
N THR A 124 1.43 25.02 6.14
CA THR A 124 1.08 26.44 6.24
C THR A 124 0.04 26.79 5.18
N GLU A 125 -0.98 27.53 5.59
CA GLU A 125 -1.98 28.12 4.70
C GLU A 125 -1.99 29.63 4.87
N LEU A 126 -2.01 30.36 3.76
CA LEU A 126 -2.13 31.81 3.72
C LEU A 126 -3.21 32.16 2.72
N GLY A 127 -4.14 33.03 3.11
CA GLY A 127 -5.25 33.37 2.25
C GLY A 127 -5.86 34.72 2.56
N PHE A 128 -6.77 35.13 1.69
CA PHE A 128 -7.59 36.30 1.92
C PHE A 128 -8.96 36.13 1.29
N GLU A 129 -9.92 36.81 1.88
CA GLU A 129 -11.28 36.94 1.39
C GLU A 129 -11.53 38.43 1.15
N ALA A 130 -12.15 38.75 0.01
CA ALA A 130 -12.56 40.09 -0.32
C ALA A 130 -13.95 40.10 -0.96
N SER A 131 -14.77 41.09 -0.63
CA SER A 131 -16.01 41.38 -1.35
C SER A 131 -16.05 42.84 -1.81
N ALA A 132 -16.77 43.08 -2.90
CA ALA A 132 -16.82 44.36 -3.58
C ALA A 132 -18.18 44.61 -4.23
N LEU A 133 -18.46 45.90 -4.49
CA LEU A 133 -19.64 46.39 -5.20
C LEU A 133 -20.97 46.05 -4.52
N ASN A 134 -21.06 46.17 -3.20
CA ASN A 134 -22.17 45.72 -2.35
C ASN A 134 -22.36 44.20 -2.43
N ASP A 135 -21.27 43.47 -2.17
CA ASP A 135 -21.16 42.01 -2.17
C ASP A 135 -21.50 41.32 -3.50
N ARG A 136 -21.48 42.08 -4.60
CA ARG A 136 -21.72 41.55 -5.95
C ARG A 136 -20.54 40.79 -6.51
N VAL A 137 -19.32 41.06 -6.05
CA VAL A 137 -18.13 40.30 -6.41
C VAL A 137 -17.48 39.83 -5.12
N GLY A 138 -17.23 38.54 -5.01
CA GLY A 138 -16.53 37.90 -3.91
C GLY A 138 -15.33 37.13 -4.43
N LEU A 139 -14.21 37.21 -3.72
CA LEU A 139 -12.99 36.50 -4.03
C LEU A 139 -12.45 35.85 -2.76
N ASP A 140 -12.18 34.56 -2.83
CA ASP A 140 -11.53 33.79 -1.78
C ASP A 140 -10.29 33.13 -2.40
N PHE A 141 -9.12 33.46 -1.85
CA PHE A 141 -7.84 32.94 -2.29
C PHE A 141 -7.14 32.24 -1.14
N THR A 142 -6.60 31.06 -1.41
CA THR A 142 -5.73 30.30 -0.50
C THR A 142 -4.47 29.88 -1.25
N PHE A 143 -3.33 30.05 -0.62
CA PHE A 143 -2.10 29.35 -0.92
C PHE A 143 -1.81 28.37 0.21
N TYR A 144 -1.47 27.14 -0.12
CA TYR A 144 -1.09 26.12 0.85
C TYR A 144 0.26 25.49 0.48
N ASN A 145 1.00 25.09 1.51
CA ASN A 145 2.22 24.29 1.40
C ASN A 145 2.25 23.30 2.55
N GLN A 146 2.05 22.02 2.23
CA GLN A 146 1.97 20.92 3.19
C GLN A 146 3.06 19.89 2.86
N THR A 147 3.79 19.46 3.88
CA THR A 147 4.76 18.37 3.78
C THR A 147 4.34 17.26 4.74
N THR A 148 4.08 16.09 4.19
CA THR A 148 3.88 14.85 4.94
C THR A 148 5.24 14.23 5.20
N HIS A 149 5.61 14.19 6.48
CA HIS A 149 6.75 13.47 7.00
C HIS A 149 6.31 12.07 7.45
N ASP A 150 7.27 11.15 7.53
CA ASP A 150 7.05 9.83 8.10
C ASP A 150 5.91 9.07 7.39
N ALA A 151 5.76 9.29 6.08
CA ALA A 151 4.78 8.58 5.27
C ALA A 151 5.04 7.06 5.36
N ILE A 152 3.97 6.30 5.54
CA ILE A 152 4.04 4.87 5.80
C ILE A 152 4.24 4.15 4.47
N LEU A 153 5.34 3.41 4.38
CA LEU A 153 5.71 2.64 3.20
C LEU A 153 5.78 1.16 3.58
N ALA A 154 5.41 0.29 2.65
CA ALA A 154 5.71 -1.13 2.75
C ALA A 154 7.17 -1.34 2.31
N ARG A 155 7.97 -2.01 3.15
CA ARG A 155 9.35 -2.40 2.88
C ARG A 155 9.42 -3.92 2.89
N ASP A 156 9.97 -4.52 1.85
CA ASP A 156 10.19 -5.97 1.82
C ASP A 156 11.10 -6.39 2.96
N VAL A 157 10.70 -7.46 3.65
CA VAL A 157 11.48 -8.03 4.74
C VAL A 157 12.32 -9.15 4.15
N PRO A 158 13.63 -9.23 4.47
CA PRO A 158 14.45 -10.36 4.06
C PRO A 158 13.80 -11.67 4.52
N PRO A 159 13.60 -12.67 3.63
CA PRO A 159 12.95 -13.92 4.01
C PRO A 159 13.64 -14.68 5.15
N SER A 160 14.94 -14.45 5.33
CA SER A 160 15.73 -15.00 6.43
C SER A 160 15.23 -14.60 7.82
N SER A 161 14.39 -13.56 7.94
CA SER A 161 13.69 -13.17 9.17
C SER A 161 12.63 -14.19 9.63
N GLY A 162 12.22 -15.11 8.76
CA GLY A 162 11.15 -16.07 9.04
C GLY A 162 9.73 -15.52 8.88
N PHE A 163 9.59 -14.25 8.47
CA PHE A 163 8.29 -13.68 8.11
C PHE A 163 8.20 -13.49 6.60
N PRO A 164 7.07 -13.90 5.98
CA PRO A 164 6.83 -13.62 4.59
C PRO A 164 6.44 -12.15 4.39
N ASN A 165 6.70 -11.60 3.20
CA ASN A 165 6.23 -10.30 2.71
C ASN A 165 7.03 -9.06 3.18
N PHE A 166 6.32 -8.07 3.72
CA PHE A 166 6.77 -6.71 3.97
C PHE A 166 6.44 -6.26 5.39
N GLU A 167 7.14 -5.24 5.84
CA GLU A 167 6.86 -4.49 7.06
C GLU A 167 6.46 -3.06 6.70
N PHE A 168 5.63 -2.44 7.54
CA PHE A 168 5.30 -1.03 7.39
C PHE A 168 6.31 -0.17 8.16
N VAL A 169 6.85 0.84 7.50
CA VAL A 169 7.84 1.77 8.07
C VAL A 169 7.49 3.23 7.78
N ASN A 170 7.73 4.11 8.76
CA ASN A 170 7.70 5.55 8.58
C ASN A 170 8.99 6.01 7.89
N ALA A 171 8.95 6.24 6.57
CA ALA A 171 10.17 6.51 5.82
C ALA A 171 9.98 7.51 4.67
N GLY A 172 8.76 7.68 4.17
CA GLY A 172 8.49 8.57 3.04
C GLY A 172 8.38 10.04 3.44
N THR A 173 8.71 10.94 2.52
CA THR A 173 8.39 12.37 2.65
C THR A 173 7.80 12.87 1.35
N VAL A 174 6.62 13.49 1.41
CA VAL A 174 5.88 13.99 0.25
C VAL A 174 5.44 15.42 0.50
N ARG A 175 5.54 16.29 -0.51
CA ARG A 175 5.08 17.67 -0.44
C ARG A 175 3.95 17.92 -1.42
N ASN A 176 2.91 18.60 -0.96
CA ASN A 176 1.82 19.16 -1.73
C ASN A 176 1.80 20.67 -1.56
N ARG A 177 1.77 21.42 -2.65
CA ARG A 177 1.63 22.88 -2.61
C ARG A 177 0.75 23.36 -3.74
N GLY A 178 0.01 24.42 -3.51
CA GLY A 178 -0.92 24.89 -4.51
C GLY A 178 -1.62 26.18 -4.13
N ILE A 179 -2.47 26.60 -5.05
CA ILE A 179 -3.43 27.68 -4.83
C ILE A 179 -4.84 27.17 -5.04
N GLU A 180 -5.77 27.78 -4.31
CA GLU A 180 -7.21 27.65 -4.49
C GLU A 180 -7.76 29.07 -4.64
N LEU A 181 -8.56 29.28 -5.68
CA LEU A 181 -9.22 30.53 -5.95
C LEU A 181 -10.69 30.25 -6.22
N HIS A 182 -11.55 30.95 -5.50
CA HIS A 182 -12.99 30.96 -5.72
C HIS A 182 -13.46 32.39 -5.95
N VAL A 183 -14.17 32.58 -7.06
CA VAL A 183 -14.74 33.85 -7.47
C VAL A 183 -16.24 33.69 -7.56
N ARG A 184 -16.98 34.51 -6.82
CA ARG A 184 -18.42 34.71 -7.02
C ARG A 184 -18.65 36.07 -7.64
N ALA A 185 -19.54 36.13 -8.62
CA ALA A 185 -19.96 37.37 -9.22
C ALA A 185 -21.46 37.37 -9.44
N GLN A 186 -22.08 38.55 -9.30
CA GLN A 186 -23.43 38.84 -9.75
C GLN A 186 -23.37 39.91 -10.85
N PRO A 187 -22.95 39.57 -12.08
CA PRO A 187 -22.69 40.57 -13.12
C PRO A 187 -23.93 41.40 -13.47
N VAL A 188 -25.12 40.80 -13.36
CA VAL A 188 -26.39 41.49 -13.56
C VAL A 188 -27.28 41.31 -12.33
N ARG A 189 -27.72 42.43 -11.77
CA ARG A 189 -28.75 42.53 -10.73
C ARG A 189 -29.63 43.73 -11.05
N LYS A 190 -30.60 43.56 -11.96
CA LYS A 190 -31.42 44.67 -12.47
C LYS A 190 -32.88 44.25 -12.65
N GLY A 191 -33.77 44.90 -11.90
CA GLY A 191 -35.21 44.65 -11.95
C GLY A 191 -35.51 43.18 -11.71
N ASP A 192 -36.18 42.56 -12.68
CA ASP A 192 -36.60 41.17 -12.63
C ASP A 192 -35.47 40.16 -12.93
N PHE A 193 -34.29 40.59 -13.36
CA PHE A 193 -33.24 39.68 -13.82
C PHE A 193 -32.01 39.71 -12.93
N THR A 194 -31.57 38.53 -12.51
CA THR A 194 -30.33 38.30 -11.76
C THR A 194 -29.51 37.22 -12.47
N TRP A 195 -28.21 37.44 -12.57
CA TRP A 195 -27.25 36.45 -13.03
C TRP A 195 -26.19 36.25 -11.96
N ASP A 196 -26.11 35.03 -11.43
CA ASP A 196 -25.05 34.58 -10.51
C ASP A 196 -24.05 33.71 -11.27
N LEU A 197 -22.77 33.97 -11.08
CA LEU A 197 -21.65 33.21 -11.63
C LEU A 197 -20.73 32.80 -10.49
N ASN A 198 -20.40 31.52 -10.38
CA ASN A 198 -19.37 31.03 -9.47
C ASN A 198 -18.31 30.30 -10.30
N TRP A 199 -17.05 30.62 -10.04
CA TRP A 199 -15.90 29.96 -10.64
C TRP A 199 -14.92 29.58 -9.55
N ASN A 200 -14.45 28.34 -9.57
CA ASN A 200 -13.39 27.87 -8.68
C ASN A 200 -12.28 27.20 -9.49
N ILE A 201 -11.05 27.37 -9.03
CA ILE A 201 -9.86 26.71 -9.56
C ILE A 201 -8.93 26.33 -8.42
N ALA A 202 -8.43 25.11 -8.47
CA ALA A 202 -7.43 24.59 -7.56
C ALA A 202 -6.24 24.06 -8.36
N THR A 203 -5.04 24.22 -7.81
CA THR A 203 -3.81 23.62 -8.34
C THR A 203 -3.15 22.81 -7.25
N ASN A 204 -2.47 21.73 -7.63
CA ASN A 204 -1.69 20.93 -6.69
C ASN A 204 -0.42 20.43 -7.37
N ALA A 205 0.73 20.90 -6.88
CA ALA A 205 2.03 20.39 -7.24
C ALA A 205 2.49 19.41 -6.16
N ASN A 206 2.31 18.11 -6.43
CA ASN A 206 2.81 17.04 -5.59
C ASN A 206 4.28 16.69 -5.95
N LYS A 207 5.10 16.37 -4.95
CA LYS A 207 6.48 15.93 -5.13
C LYS A 207 6.91 14.96 -4.03
N VAL A 208 7.43 13.80 -4.42
CA VAL A 208 8.15 12.89 -3.51
C VAL A 208 9.53 13.49 -3.21
N LEU A 209 9.82 13.70 -1.93
CA LEU A 209 11.08 14.26 -1.44
C LEU A 209 12.04 13.17 -0.94
N SER A 210 11.51 12.11 -0.31
CA SER A 210 12.26 10.97 0.19
C SER A 210 11.39 9.71 0.19
N LEU A 211 12.02 8.55 0.06
CA LEU A 211 11.40 7.23 0.23
C LEU A 211 12.07 6.42 1.37
N GLY A 212 12.90 7.07 2.17
CA GLY A 212 13.50 6.47 3.37
C GLY A 212 14.63 5.46 3.12
N GLN A 213 15.02 5.23 1.86
CA GLN A 213 16.16 4.38 1.51
C GLN A 213 17.48 5.17 1.63
N PRO A 214 18.57 4.57 2.17
CA PRO A 214 19.90 5.14 2.05
C PRO A 214 20.23 5.37 0.57
N ALA A 215 20.91 6.46 0.24
CA ALA A 215 21.18 6.92 -1.13
C ALA A 215 22.06 5.97 -1.99
N GLY A 216 22.25 4.71 -1.59
CA GLY A 216 22.97 3.67 -2.31
C GLY A 216 22.23 2.32 -2.47
N ASP A 217 21.03 2.16 -1.90
CA ASP A 217 20.29 0.88 -1.88
C ASP A 217 18.98 0.94 -2.70
N CYS A 218 18.95 1.87 -3.65
CA CYS A 218 17.75 2.29 -4.36
C CYS A 218 17.38 1.42 -5.57
N SER A 219 17.48 0.08 -5.45
CA SER A 219 17.06 -0.86 -6.49
C SER A 219 16.36 -2.09 -5.91
N THR A 220 15.02 -2.12 -5.91
CA THR A 220 14.25 -3.36 -5.69
C THR A 220 13.54 -3.85 -6.95
N ASP A 221 13.93 -3.39 -8.13
CA ASP A 221 13.52 -4.00 -9.40
C ASP A 221 14.75 -4.66 -10.03
N SER A 222 14.72 -6.00 -10.14
CA SER A 222 15.79 -6.83 -10.72
C SER A 222 16.02 -6.56 -12.22
N LEU A 223 15.27 -5.63 -12.82
CA LEU A 223 15.42 -5.17 -14.19
C LEU A 223 16.14 -3.82 -14.38
N ALA A 224 16.80 -3.27 -13.35
CA ALA A 224 17.37 -1.91 -13.48
C ALA A 224 18.77 -1.71 -12.89
N GLN A 225 19.80 -2.25 -13.53
CA GLN A 225 21.15 -1.65 -13.49
C GLN A 225 21.21 -0.25 -14.18
N VAL A 226 20.08 0.27 -14.69
CA VAL A 226 20.01 1.51 -15.45
C VAL A 226 19.30 2.66 -14.71
N ASN A 227 18.56 2.42 -13.62
CA ASN A 227 17.87 3.48 -12.87
C ASN A 227 18.44 3.64 -11.45
N LYS A 228 19.43 4.53 -11.28
CA LYS A 228 20.03 4.89 -9.98
C LYS A 228 19.13 5.74 -9.07
N ASP A 229 17.85 5.92 -9.41
CA ASP A 229 16.95 6.79 -8.66
C ASP A 229 16.03 5.99 -7.74
N CYS A 230 16.01 6.36 -6.46
CA CYS A 230 15.12 5.78 -5.46
C CYS A 230 13.65 5.85 -5.93
N SER A 231 13.09 4.66 -6.20
CA SER A 231 11.71 4.52 -6.65
C SER A 231 11.03 3.29 -6.06
N ILE A 232 9.72 3.40 -5.81
CA ILE A 232 8.83 2.26 -5.57
C ILE A 232 8.09 2.02 -6.87
N VAL A 233 8.27 0.83 -7.45
CA VAL A 233 7.77 0.47 -8.77
C VAL A 233 6.53 -0.41 -8.66
N LEU A 234 5.41 0.05 -9.23
CA LEU A 234 4.15 -0.68 -9.35
C LEU A 234 3.81 -0.77 -10.84
N GLY A 235 4.53 -1.64 -11.55
CA GLY A 235 4.49 -1.70 -13.00
C GLY A 235 4.97 -0.38 -13.62
N SER A 236 4.12 0.26 -14.42
CA SER A 236 4.42 1.55 -15.07
C SER A 236 4.20 2.75 -14.16
N GLN A 237 3.51 2.57 -13.04
CA GLN A 237 3.30 3.62 -12.06
C GLN A 237 4.39 3.54 -11.00
N GLN A 238 5.03 4.66 -10.68
CA GLN A 238 6.12 4.68 -9.72
C GLN A 238 6.03 5.90 -8.80
N HIS A 239 6.47 5.72 -7.57
CA HIS A 239 6.87 6.82 -6.69
C HIS A 239 8.37 7.01 -6.86
N ARG A 240 8.83 8.12 -7.43
CA ARG A 240 10.26 8.41 -7.63
C ARG A 240 10.61 9.76 -7.03
N VAL A 241 11.71 9.81 -6.26
CA VAL A 241 12.19 11.06 -5.66
C VAL A 241 12.35 12.12 -6.77
N GLY A 242 11.83 13.33 -6.53
CA GLY A 242 11.89 14.41 -7.50
C GLY A 242 10.61 14.59 -8.34
N TYR A 243 9.74 13.58 -8.39
CA TYR A 243 8.54 13.57 -9.23
C TYR A 243 7.25 13.51 -8.39
N PRO A 244 6.08 13.82 -8.97
CA PRO A 244 4.80 13.57 -8.31
C PRO A 244 4.62 12.08 -7.98
N ALA A 245 4.00 11.79 -6.85
CA ALA A 245 3.66 10.45 -6.41
C ALA A 245 2.76 9.74 -7.44
N GLY A 246 3.01 8.44 -7.66
CA GLY A 246 2.25 7.63 -8.61
C GLY A 246 2.33 8.15 -10.05
N SER A 247 3.47 8.68 -10.47
CA SER A 247 3.69 9.12 -11.85
C SER A 247 4.00 7.92 -12.75
N PHE A 248 3.82 8.08 -14.06
CA PHE A 248 4.12 7.05 -15.04
C PHE A 248 5.56 7.13 -15.52
N PHE A 249 6.25 6.00 -15.49
CA PHE A 249 7.61 5.83 -16.00
C PHE A 249 7.74 4.55 -16.83
N ARG A 250 8.12 4.72 -18.08
CA ARG A 250 8.42 3.64 -19.03
C ARG A 250 9.45 4.12 -20.05
N GLU A 251 10.05 3.17 -20.73
CA GLU A 251 10.87 3.34 -21.90
C GLU A 251 10.01 3.97 -23.00
N LYS A 252 10.47 5.09 -23.57
CA LYS A 252 9.71 5.87 -24.52
C LYS A 252 10.32 5.73 -25.90
N VAL A 253 9.60 5.15 -26.85
CA VAL A 253 10.10 4.96 -28.21
C VAL A 253 10.10 6.30 -28.95
N VAL A 254 11.23 6.65 -29.58
CA VAL A 254 11.38 7.90 -30.34
C VAL A 254 11.51 7.67 -31.83
N SER A 255 12.04 6.52 -32.26
CA SER A 255 12.12 6.13 -33.67
C SER A 255 12.23 4.63 -33.84
N ALA A 256 11.78 4.11 -34.98
CA ALA A 256 12.00 2.73 -35.41
C ALA A 256 11.94 2.65 -36.94
N GLN A 257 12.34 1.52 -37.51
CA GLN A 257 12.09 1.16 -38.91
C GLN A 257 11.23 -0.09 -38.98
N LEU A 258 10.43 -0.20 -40.04
CA LEU A 258 9.62 -1.38 -40.33
C LEU A 258 10.23 -2.18 -41.47
N ASP A 259 10.09 -3.50 -41.43
CA ASP A 259 10.41 -4.37 -42.55
C ASP A 259 9.33 -4.31 -43.64
N ALA A 260 9.53 -5.08 -44.72
CA ALA A 260 8.58 -5.16 -45.83
C ALA A 260 7.21 -5.75 -45.43
N ASN A 261 7.16 -6.51 -44.34
CA ASN A 261 5.94 -7.12 -43.80
C ASN A 261 5.22 -6.20 -42.80
N GLY A 262 5.83 -5.06 -42.43
CA GLY A 262 5.28 -4.12 -41.46
C GLY A 262 5.62 -4.44 -40.00
N ASN A 263 6.61 -5.31 -39.76
CA ASN A 263 7.12 -5.58 -38.41
C ASN A 263 8.24 -4.60 -38.06
N ALA A 264 8.29 -4.17 -36.80
CA ALA A 264 9.38 -3.35 -36.30
C ALA A 264 10.71 -4.12 -36.28
N ILE A 265 11.75 -3.53 -36.87
CA ILE A 265 13.10 -4.08 -36.86
C ILE A 265 13.76 -3.72 -35.52
N LEU A 266 13.85 -4.68 -34.59
CA LEU A 266 14.27 -4.44 -33.19
C LEU A 266 15.58 -3.64 -33.07
N SER A 267 16.58 -3.92 -33.90
CA SER A 267 17.89 -3.24 -33.88
C SER A 267 17.84 -1.75 -34.27
N THR A 268 16.73 -1.29 -34.85
CA THR A 268 16.52 0.10 -35.25
C THR A 268 15.65 0.88 -34.26
N VAL A 269 15.10 0.21 -33.25
CA VAL A 269 14.21 0.84 -32.27
C VAL A 269 15.05 1.65 -31.29
N MET A 270 14.84 2.96 -31.30
CA MET A 270 15.51 3.92 -30.42
C MET A 270 14.52 4.46 -29.40
N CYS A 271 14.99 4.60 -28.17
CA CYS A 271 14.27 5.09 -27.01
C CYS A 271 14.86 6.43 -26.53
N ASP A 272 14.07 7.19 -25.79
CA ASP A 272 14.51 8.40 -25.10
C ASP A 272 15.53 8.04 -24.00
N GLY A 273 16.77 8.54 -24.10
CA GLY A 273 17.83 8.31 -23.12
C GLY A 273 17.61 9.02 -21.78
N GLY A 274 16.54 9.82 -21.66
CA GLY A 274 16.15 10.49 -20.42
C GLY A 274 17.03 11.68 -20.04
N PRO A 275 16.72 12.33 -18.90
CA PRO A 275 17.33 13.61 -18.53
C PRO A 275 18.84 13.55 -18.34
N ALA A 276 19.38 12.41 -17.87
CA ALA A 276 20.81 12.22 -17.67
C ALA A 276 21.61 12.24 -18.97
N LEU A 277 20.98 11.84 -20.09
CA LEU A 277 21.55 11.88 -21.43
C LEU A 277 20.96 13.03 -22.27
N HIS A 278 20.41 14.07 -21.63
CA HIS A 278 19.77 15.19 -22.32
C HIS A 278 18.70 14.76 -23.35
N ASN A 279 17.98 13.68 -23.06
CA ASN A 279 16.97 13.06 -23.91
C ASN A 279 17.50 12.65 -25.30
N GLN A 280 18.81 12.39 -25.43
CA GLN A 280 19.37 11.87 -26.68
C GLN A 280 18.87 10.44 -26.93
N PRO A 281 18.54 10.07 -28.18
CA PRO A 281 18.12 8.71 -28.50
C PRO A 281 19.18 7.66 -28.17
N VAL A 282 18.77 6.57 -27.53
CA VAL A 282 19.58 5.38 -27.22
C VAL A 282 18.91 4.13 -27.78
N PRO A 283 19.63 3.03 -28.06
CA PRO A 283 18.98 1.78 -28.45
C PRO A 283 18.01 1.31 -27.36
N CYS A 284 16.80 0.86 -27.75
CA CYS A 284 15.85 0.28 -26.80
C CYS A 284 16.28 -1.11 -26.32
N TYR A 285 16.90 -1.89 -27.22
CA TYR A 285 17.25 -3.29 -27.01
C TYR A 285 18.75 -3.53 -27.15
N ASP A 286 19.27 -4.54 -26.45
CA ASP A 286 20.58 -5.13 -26.71
C ASP A 286 20.55 -6.12 -27.89
N ALA A 287 21.70 -6.75 -28.18
CA ALA A 287 21.83 -7.74 -29.25
C ALA A 287 21.01 -9.03 -29.02
N ASN A 288 20.60 -9.30 -27.77
CA ASN A 288 19.81 -10.46 -27.38
C ASN A 288 18.31 -10.15 -27.30
N GLY A 289 17.90 -8.90 -27.58
CA GLY A 289 16.50 -8.47 -27.49
C GLY A 289 16.06 -8.07 -26.09
N ASN A 290 16.96 -7.92 -25.12
CA ASN A 290 16.63 -7.41 -23.79
C ASN A 290 16.51 -5.89 -23.83
N VAL A 291 15.55 -5.32 -23.08
CA VAL A 291 15.41 -3.87 -23.00
C VAL A 291 16.50 -3.27 -22.11
N ILE A 292 17.23 -2.30 -22.66
CA ILE A 292 18.35 -1.60 -22.00
C ILE A 292 18.11 -0.09 -21.84
N ALA A 293 17.05 0.44 -22.46
CA ALA A 293 16.73 1.85 -22.36
C ALA A 293 16.24 2.23 -20.95
N PRO A 294 16.52 3.46 -20.49
CA PRO A 294 16.05 3.93 -19.20
C PRO A 294 14.53 4.20 -19.22
N ARG A 295 13.90 4.05 -18.05
CA ARG A 295 12.50 4.46 -17.84
C ARG A 295 12.44 5.98 -17.64
N VAL A 296 11.73 6.67 -18.53
CA VAL A 296 11.58 8.13 -18.51
C VAL A 296 10.21 8.56 -17.99
N PHE A 297 10.12 9.78 -17.46
CA PHE A 297 8.86 10.34 -16.96
C PHE A 297 7.88 10.60 -18.11
N LEU A 298 6.74 9.91 -18.10
CA LEU A 298 5.69 10.05 -19.11
C LEU A 298 4.57 11.02 -18.70
N GLY A 299 4.40 11.24 -17.39
CA GLY A 299 3.41 12.18 -16.86
C GLY A 299 2.91 11.78 -15.48
N GLN A 300 2.24 12.70 -14.80
CA GLN A 300 1.59 12.45 -13.52
C GLN A 300 0.19 11.84 -13.70
N SER A 301 -0.23 10.99 -12.77
CA SER A 301 -1.54 10.32 -12.79
C SER A 301 -2.68 11.15 -12.17
N THR A 302 -2.33 12.24 -11.47
CA THR A 302 -3.26 13.14 -10.79
C THR A 302 -3.35 14.49 -11.51
N PRO A 303 -4.53 15.14 -11.60
CA PRO A 303 -4.68 16.48 -12.18
C PRO A 303 -3.73 17.49 -11.54
N LYS A 304 -3.12 18.34 -12.36
CA LYS A 304 -2.34 19.50 -11.88
C LYS A 304 -3.23 20.68 -11.53
N THR A 305 -4.34 20.79 -12.27
CA THR A 305 -5.35 21.83 -12.11
C THR A 305 -6.73 21.20 -12.22
N GLU A 306 -7.63 21.60 -11.33
CA GLU A 306 -9.04 21.26 -11.43
C GLU A 306 -9.90 22.47 -11.05
N GLY A 307 -11.15 22.47 -11.45
CA GLY A 307 -12.04 23.58 -11.19
C GLY A 307 -13.43 23.38 -11.74
N GLY A 308 -14.26 24.39 -11.55
CA GLY A 308 -15.63 24.38 -12.00
C GLY A 308 -16.17 25.78 -12.23
N VAL A 309 -17.12 25.88 -13.16
CA VAL A 309 -17.90 27.07 -13.41
C VAL A 309 -19.37 26.71 -13.26
N SER A 310 -20.07 27.40 -12.38
CA SER A 310 -21.53 27.35 -12.34
C SER A 310 -22.13 28.71 -12.63
N THR A 311 -23.27 28.70 -13.32
CA THR A 311 -24.02 29.90 -13.66
C THR A 311 -25.48 29.68 -13.32
N THR A 312 -26.12 30.71 -12.76
CA THR A 312 -27.55 30.75 -12.50
C THR A 312 -28.14 32.02 -13.10
N LEU A 313 -29.08 31.88 -14.02
CA LEU A 313 -29.90 32.98 -14.52
C LEU A 313 -31.28 32.89 -13.85
N THR A 314 -31.67 33.97 -13.17
CA THR A 314 -32.97 34.07 -12.49
C THR A 314 -33.78 35.20 -13.09
N TYR A 315 -35.00 34.91 -13.53
CA TYR A 315 -35.96 35.88 -14.02
C TYR A 315 -37.22 35.89 -13.16
N ARG A 316 -37.63 37.08 -12.72
CA ARG A 316 -38.76 37.38 -11.80
C ARG A 316 -38.75 36.60 -10.49
N GLY A 317 -37.57 36.16 -10.04
CA GLY A 317 -37.43 35.30 -8.86
C GLY A 317 -38.10 33.93 -8.97
N ARG A 318 -38.60 33.56 -10.16
CA ARG A 318 -39.42 32.35 -10.36
C ARG A 318 -38.83 31.41 -11.38
N LEU A 319 -38.36 31.93 -12.52
CA LEU A 319 -37.71 31.13 -13.55
C LEU A 319 -36.20 31.12 -13.30
N ARG A 320 -35.62 29.94 -13.09
CA ARG A 320 -34.20 29.76 -12.78
C ARG A 320 -33.59 28.73 -13.72
N LEU A 321 -32.60 29.15 -14.51
CA LEU A 321 -31.74 28.29 -15.32
C LEU A 321 -30.38 28.16 -14.61
N TYR A 322 -29.97 26.93 -14.34
CA TYR A 322 -28.68 26.60 -13.73
C TYR A 322 -27.86 25.73 -14.68
N ALA A 323 -26.56 25.96 -14.75
CA ALA A 323 -25.61 25.07 -15.42
C ALA A 323 -24.31 24.95 -14.63
N LEU A 324 -23.68 23.78 -14.66
CA LEU A 324 -22.40 23.48 -14.01
C LEU A 324 -21.48 22.72 -14.97
N VAL A 325 -20.27 23.23 -15.15
CA VAL A 325 -19.17 22.57 -15.87
C VAL A 325 -18.01 22.37 -14.90
N ASP A 326 -17.43 21.17 -14.82
CA ASP A 326 -16.15 20.92 -14.16
C ASP A 326 -15.05 20.62 -15.18
N TYR A 327 -13.81 20.84 -14.80
CA TYR A 327 -12.64 20.49 -15.62
C TYR A 327 -11.49 19.96 -14.77
N LYS A 328 -10.68 19.08 -15.38
CA LYS A 328 -9.44 18.54 -14.82
C LYS A 328 -8.39 18.53 -15.91
N LEU A 329 -7.20 19.07 -15.63
CA LEU A 329 -6.18 19.35 -16.62
C LEU A 329 -4.79 18.87 -16.17
N GLY A 330 -3.94 18.53 -17.14
CA GLY A 330 -2.50 18.32 -16.93
C GLY A 330 -2.14 16.99 -16.27
N PHE A 331 -2.84 15.91 -16.63
CA PHE A 331 -2.56 14.56 -16.14
C PHE A 331 -2.77 13.53 -17.24
N ARG A 332 -2.20 12.35 -17.03
CA ARG A 332 -2.36 11.22 -17.95
C ARG A 332 -3.11 10.08 -17.31
N LYS A 333 -3.67 9.21 -18.14
CA LYS A 333 -4.24 7.92 -17.76
C LYS A 333 -3.78 6.84 -18.73
N THR A 334 -3.68 5.63 -18.22
CA THR A 334 -3.45 4.43 -19.02
C THR A 334 -4.74 4.04 -19.73
N ASP A 335 -4.67 3.83 -21.04
CA ASP A 335 -5.76 3.28 -21.85
C ASP A 335 -5.57 1.77 -22.01
N ASN A 336 -6.13 1.01 -21.06
CA ASN A 336 -6.01 -0.45 -21.09
C ASN A 336 -6.92 -1.10 -22.15
N ASN A 337 -7.94 -0.39 -22.64
CA ASN A 337 -8.80 -0.88 -23.73
C ASN A 337 -8.05 -0.83 -25.06
N LEU A 338 -7.30 0.26 -25.29
CA LEU A 338 -6.38 0.36 -26.40
C LEU A 338 -5.30 -0.72 -26.33
N ARG A 339 -4.68 -0.93 -25.15
CA ARG A 339 -3.71 -2.03 -24.93
C ARG A 339 -4.30 -3.39 -25.27
N ALA A 340 -5.46 -3.73 -24.70
CA ALA A 340 -6.11 -5.02 -24.93
C ALA A 340 -6.43 -5.21 -26.42
N ARG A 341 -7.01 -4.22 -27.09
CA ARG A 341 -7.36 -4.29 -28.51
C ARG A 341 -6.14 -4.50 -29.40
N CYS A 342 -5.06 -3.75 -29.17
CA CYS A 342 -3.89 -3.75 -30.04
C CYS A 342 -2.88 -4.84 -29.73
N GLN A 343 -2.70 -5.22 -28.47
CA GLN A 343 -1.59 -6.07 -28.08
C GLN A 343 -2.05 -7.45 -27.57
N VAL A 344 -3.21 -7.52 -26.92
CA VAL A 344 -3.75 -8.80 -26.41
C VAL A 344 -4.56 -9.52 -27.48
N PHE A 345 -5.43 -8.78 -28.18
CA PHE A 345 -6.28 -9.33 -29.24
C PHE A 345 -5.74 -9.08 -30.64
N GLU A 346 -4.74 -8.21 -30.79
CA GLU A 346 -4.11 -7.85 -32.07
C GLU A 346 -5.09 -7.38 -33.17
N THR A 347 -6.27 -6.88 -32.78
CA THR A 347 -7.37 -6.52 -33.70
C THR A 347 -7.36 -5.06 -34.15
N CYS A 348 -6.36 -4.27 -33.75
CA CYS A 348 -6.33 -2.86 -34.10
C CYS A 348 -5.79 -2.60 -35.51
N LEU A 349 -6.21 -1.48 -36.08
CA LEU A 349 -5.86 -1.10 -37.45
C LEU A 349 -4.34 -0.90 -37.62
N GLU A 350 -3.67 -0.54 -36.54
CA GLU A 350 -2.22 -0.40 -36.47
C GLU A 350 -1.47 -1.71 -36.73
N ASN A 351 -2.00 -2.86 -36.30
CA ASN A 351 -1.41 -4.17 -36.62
C ASN A 351 -1.78 -4.65 -38.02
N ILE A 352 -2.98 -4.30 -38.49
CA ILE A 352 -3.47 -4.72 -39.82
C ILE A 352 -2.79 -3.93 -40.94
N ASN A 353 -2.57 -2.62 -40.74
CA ASN A 353 -1.98 -1.71 -41.73
C ASN A 353 -0.83 -0.87 -41.14
N PRO A 354 0.23 -1.49 -40.60
CA PRO A 354 1.29 -0.80 -39.84
C PRO A 354 2.01 0.30 -40.64
N GLN A 355 2.13 0.11 -41.95
CA GLN A 355 2.79 1.06 -42.86
C GLN A 355 2.10 2.44 -42.94
N ASN A 356 0.83 2.55 -42.53
CA ASN A 356 0.08 3.80 -42.50
C ASN A 356 0.33 4.64 -41.24
N TYR A 357 1.08 4.11 -40.27
CA TYR A 357 1.29 4.71 -38.97
C TYR A 357 2.77 5.00 -38.72
N ASN A 358 3.05 5.77 -37.67
CA ASN A 358 4.42 6.07 -37.27
C ASN A 358 5.14 4.75 -36.85
N PRO A 359 6.29 4.39 -37.46
CA PRO A 359 7.05 3.20 -37.10
C PRO A 359 7.37 3.09 -35.60
N ALA A 360 7.63 4.20 -34.91
CA ALA A 360 7.87 4.20 -33.46
C ALA A 360 6.65 3.75 -32.65
N TYR A 361 5.45 4.15 -33.09
CA TYR A 361 4.19 3.76 -32.47
C TYR A 361 3.89 2.28 -32.73
N ILE A 362 4.14 1.80 -33.95
CA ILE A 362 4.02 0.38 -34.31
C ILE A 362 5.01 -0.48 -33.50
N ALA A 363 6.25 -0.03 -33.33
CA ALA A 363 7.25 -0.76 -32.53
C ALA A 363 6.84 -0.90 -31.05
N GLY A 364 6.16 0.10 -30.49
CA GLY A 364 5.56 -0.02 -29.15
C GLY A 364 4.41 -1.02 -29.10
N ILE A 365 3.51 -1.01 -30.09
CA ILE A 365 2.36 -1.92 -30.16
C ILE A 365 2.81 -3.39 -30.33
N GLN A 366 3.79 -3.63 -31.18
CA GLN A 366 4.31 -4.98 -31.48
C GLN A 366 5.31 -5.48 -30.41
N SER A 367 5.63 -4.67 -29.40
CA SER A 367 6.51 -5.08 -28.30
C SER A 367 5.73 -5.94 -27.29
N PRO A 368 6.28 -7.07 -26.80
CA PRO A 368 5.61 -7.97 -25.87
C PRO A 368 5.58 -7.41 -24.44
N ASP A 369 4.72 -6.41 -24.21
CA ASP A 369 4.48 -5.74 -22.91
C ASP A 369 5.67 -4.97 -22.32
N VAL A 370 6.73 -4.79 -23.11
CA VAL A 370 7.94 -4.09 -22.65
C VAL A 370 7.88 -2.60 -23.00
N LEU A 371 7.65 -2.25 -24.26
CA LEU A 371 7.59 -0.85 -24.72
C LEU A 371 6.15 -0.34 -24.78
N VAL A 372 5.61 0.04 -23.62
CA VAL A 372 4.18 0.41 -23.46
C VAL A 372 3.94 1.92 -23.26
N ASP A 373 4.81 2.81 -23.71
CA ASP A 373 4.61 4.27 -23.53
C ASP A 373 3.36 4.81 -24.26
N TRP A 374 2.98 4.17 -25.35
CA TRP A 374 1.85 4.52 -26.22
C TRP A 374 0.47 4.41 -25.57
N VAL A 375 0.34 3.70 -24.44
CA VAL A 375 -0.95 3.59 -23.73
C VAL A 375 -1.20 4.74 -22.74
N PHE A 376 -0.22 5.63 -22.50
CA PHE A 376 -0.35 6.74 -21.56
C PHE A 376 -0.80 8.03 -22.26
N ASN A 377 -2.10 8.29 -22.21
CA ASN A 377 -2.73 9.40 -22.93
C ASN A 377 -3.07 10.58 -22.02
N ASP A 378 -3.09 11.80 -22.60
CA ASP A 378 -3.62 12.98 -21.90
C ASP A 378 -5.09 12.76 -21.53
N ALA A 379 -5.39 12.91 -20.25
CA ALA A 379 -6.70 12.66 -19.69
C ALA A 379 -7.43 13.97 -19.33
N SER A 380 -6.93 15.10 -19.83
CA SER A 380 -7.51 16.41 -19.58
C SER A 380 -8.92 16.49 -20.18
N TYR A 381 -9.88 16.99 -19.40
CA TYR A 381 -11.27 17.08 -19.82
C TYR A 381 -11.99 18.28 -19.21
N ALA A 382 -13.08 18.69 -19.87
CA ALA A 382 -14.15 19.49 -19.30
C ALA A 382 -15.49 18.78 -19.54
N LYS A 383 -16.38 18.79 -18.54
CA LYS A 383 -17.64 18.06 -18.56
C LYS A 383 -18.78 18.93 -18.05
N LEU A 384 -19.87 18.98 -18.81
CA LEU A 384 -21.15 19.53 -18.35
C LEU A 384 -21.79 18.55 -17.37
N ARG A 385 -21.82 18.92 -16.09
CA ARG A 385 -22.34 18.07 -15.00
C ARG A 385 -23.84 18.13 -14.90
N GLU A 386 -24.38 19.35 -15.00
CA GLU A 386 -25.80 19.61 -14.82
C GLU A 386 -26.23 20.80 -15.65
N VAL A 387 -27.43 20.68 -16.24
CA VAL A 387 -28.27 21.82 -16.63
C VAL A 387 -29.65 21.60 -16.04
N SER A 388 -30.18 22.60 -15.35
CA SER A 388 -31.54 22.54 -14.82
C SER A 388 -32.31 23.83 -15.08
N LEU A 389 -33.57 23.67 -15.48
CA LEU A 389 -34.54 24.75 -15.60
C LEU A 389 -35.63 24.51 -14.57
N SER A 390 -35.90 25.50 -13.72
CA SER A 390 -36.95 25.44 -12.70
C SER A 390 -37.83 26.67 -12.77
N TYR A 391 -39.12 26.48 -12.55
CA TYR A 391 -40.11 27.53 -12.46
C TYR A 391 -40.92 27.37 -11.18
N GLU A 392 -40.89 28.40 -10.34
CA GLU A 392 -41.74 28.51 -9.17
C GLU A 392 -43.08 29.14 -9.54
N LEU A 393 -44.16 28.42 -9.27
CA LEU A 393 -45.52 28.88 -9.54
C LEU A 393 -45.87 30.06 -8.63
N PRO A 394 -46.65 31.05 -9.12
CA PRO A 394 -47.18 32.11 -8.27
C PRO A 394 -47.95 31.55 -7.07
N GLU A 395 -47.83 32.18 -5.90
CA GLU A 395 -48.52 31.75 -4.67
C GLU A 395 -50.03 31.61 -4.88
N GLU A 396 -50.66 32.52 -5.63
CA GLU A 396 -52.09 32.46 -5.96
C GLU A 396 -52.48 31.18 -6.70
N TRP A 397 -51.58 30.63 -7.53
CA TRP A 397 -51.83 29.41 -8.29
C TRP A 397 -51.57 28.17 -7.43
N ALA A 398 -50.51 28.19 -6.62
CA ALA A 398 -50.24 27.14 -5.65
C ALA A 398 -51.37 27.02 -4.61
N ALA A 399 -51.91 28.16 -4.15
CA ALA A 399 -52.99 28.22 -3.17
C ALA A 399 -54.30 27.61 -3.68
N ARG A 400 -54.57 27.66 -5.00
CA ARG A 400 -55.74 26.97 -5.61
C ARG A 400 -55.67 25.45 -5.48
N PHE A 401 -54.49 24.89 -5.25
CA PHE A 401 -54.28 23.48 -4.98
C PHE A 401 -54.00 23.20 -3.48
N GLY A 402 -54.26 24.15 -2.59
CA GLY A 402 -54.01 24.03 -1.15
C GLY A 402 -52.52 24.05 -0.76
N ALA A 403 -51.61 24.39 -1.68
CA ALA A 403 -50.18 24.45 -1.43
C ALA A 403 -49.70 25.88 -1.14
N ARG A 404 -48.73 26.03 -0.24
CA ARG A 404 -48.07 27.33 0.05
C ARG A 404 -47.00 27.70 -0.98
N ARG A 405 -46.47 26.70 -1.69
CA ARG A 405 -45.43 26.83 -2.72
C ARG A 405 -45.54 25.64 -3.64
N ALA A 406 -45.37 25.86 -4.94
CA ALA A 406 -45.29 24.78 -5.93
C ALA A 406 -44.23 25.16 -6.97
N SER A 407 -43.38 24.20 -7.34
CA SER A 407 -42.33 24.42 -8.35
C SER A 407 -42.26 23.24 -9.29
N HIS A 408 -42.03 23.50 -10.57
CA HIS A 408 -41.75 22.48 -11.56
C HIS A 408 -40.33 22.68 -12.09
N GLY A 409 -39.59 21.61 -12.29
CA GLY A 409 -38.24 21.70 -12.82
C GLY A 409 -37.86 20.49 -13.66
N VAL A 410 -37.08 20.76 -14.70
CA VAL A 410 -36.45 19.74 -15.54
C VAL A 410 -34.94 19.85 -15.33
N ARG A 411 -34.32 18.71 -15.02
CA ARG A 411 -32.87 18.60 -14.83
C ARG A 411 -32.33 17.58 -15.81
N ALA A 412 -31.33 17.98 -16.58
CA ALA A 412 -30.46 17.09 -17.34
C ALA A 412 -29.12 17.01 -16.61
N GLY A 413 -28.87 15.89 -15.94
CA GLY A 413 -27.55 15.52 -15.43
C GLY A 413 -26.91 14.50 -16.36
N SER A 414 -25.58 14.42 -16.37
CA SER A 414 -24.91 13.35 -17.11
C SER A 414 -25.13 11.99 -16.40
N ALA A 415 -26.14 11.22 -16.83
CA ALA A 415 -26.15 9.76 -16.61
C ALA A 415 -25.31 9.02 -17.69
N ALA A 416 -24.85 9.75 -18.71
CA ALA A 416 -23.93 9.33 -19.78
C ALA A 416 -23.20 10.60 -20.30
N PRO A 417 -22.04 10.49 -21.01
CA PRO A 417 -21.18 11.65 -21.29
C PRO A 417 -21.79 12.53 -22.38
N ALA A 418 -22.73 13.40 -22.00
CA ALA A 418 -23.18 14.51 -22.82
C ALA A 418 -22.02 15.51 -22.92
N HIS A 419 -21.27 15.40 -24.02
CA HIS A 419 -20.21 16.32 -24.45
C HIS A 419 -19.03 16.45 -23.47
N THR A 420 -18.14 15.45 -23.50
CA THR A 420 -16.76 15.65 -23.03
C THR A 420 -15.98 16.24 -24.21
N VAL A 421 -15.46 17.46 -24.06
CA VAL A 421 -14.47 17.98 -25.02
C VAL A 421 -13.14 17.32 -24.69
N ARG A 422 -12.75 16.31 -25.48
CA ARG A 422 -11.44 15.64 -25.40
C ARG A 422 -10.56 16.13 -26.55
N ARG A 423 -9.26 16.29 -26.31
CA ARG A 423 -8.29 16.67 -27.36
C ARG A 423 -7.93 15.52 -28.30
N HIS A 424 -8.35 14.29 -28.02
CA HIS A 424 -8.33 13.16 -28.95
C HIS A 424 -9.57 12.28 -28.73
N GLY A 425 -10.22 11.92 -29.84
CA GLY A 425 -11.53 11.28 -29.84
C GLY A 425 -11.46 9.77 -29.64
N GLN A 426 -11.86 9.30 -28.47
CA GLN A 426 -12.62 8.05 -28.28
C GLN A 426 -13.55 8.22 -27.06
N ARG A 427 -14.79 7.73 -27.20
CA ARG A 427 -15.87 7.81 -26.21
C ARG A 427 -16.09 6.43 -25.61
N GLU A 428 -15.93 6.27 -24.30
CA GLU A 428 -16.44 5.08 -23.59
C GLU A 428 -17.03 5.43 -22.22
N LEU A 429 -18.04 4.62 -21.88
CA LEU A 429 -18.95 4.71 -20.73
C LEU A 429 -18.26 4.26 -19.44
N LEU A 430 -18.43 5.01 -18.35
CA LEU A 430 -18.11 4.59 -16.99
C LEU A 430 -19.38 4.68 -16.15
N MET A 431 -19.84 3.53 -15.64
CA MET A 431 -20.89 3.45 -14.61
C MET A 431 -20.31 3.90 -13.27
N ALA A 432 -21.07 4.72 -12.54
CA ALA A 432 -20.76 5.09 -11.15
C ALA A 432 -21.93 4.65 -10.25
N VAL A 433 -21.61 3.91 -9.20
CA VAL A 433 -22.49 3.50 -8.12
C VAL A 433 -22.61 4.64 -7.10
N HIS A 434 -23.83 4.92 -6.65
CA HIS A 434 -24.14 5.97 -5.68
C HIS A 434 -23.65 5.62 -4.26
N PRO A 435 -23.14 6.58 -3.47
CA PRO A 435 -22.98 6.41 -2.02
C PRO A 435 -24.30 6.68 -1.29
N THR A 436 -24.58 5.85 -0.28
CA THR A 436 -25.63 6.04 0.74
C THR A 436 -25.24 7.12 1.78
N PRO A 437 -26.20 7.72 2.51
CA PRO A 437 -25.96 8.86 3.39
C PRO A 437 -25.39 8.49 4.76
N GLU A 438 -24.48 9.32 5.27
CA GLU A 438 -23.95 9.29 6.65
C GLU A 438 -24.97 9.74 7.72
N PRO A 439 -24.78 9.34 8.99
CA PRO A 439 -25.73 9.57 10.07
C PRO A 439 -25.65 10.97 10.67
N THR A 440 -26.79 11.43 11.16
CA THR A 440 -26.98 12.73 11.82
C THR A 440 -26.53 12.69 13.28
N THR A 441 -25.63 13.59 13.68
CA THR A 441 -25.29 13.83 15.08
C THR A 441 -26.26 14.84 15.70
N ARG A 442 -26.82 14.50 16.87
CA ARG A 442 -27.67 15.39 17.68
C ARG A 442 -26.80 16.18 18.65
N ASP A 443 -26.63 17.48 18.40
CA ASP A 443 -26.12 18.42 19.39
C ASP A 443 -27.23 18.81 20.38
N THR A 444 -27.01 18.54 21.67
CA THR A 444 -27.80 19.10 22.76
C THR A 444 -27.02 20.23 23.41
N SER A 445 -27.51 21.46 23.23
CA SER A 445 -27.00 22.63 23.94
C SER A 445 -27.74 22.79 25.27
N MET A 446 -27.00 22.86 26.37
CA MET A 446 -27.52 23.34 27.66
C MET A 446 -26.90 24.70 28.00
N THR A 447 -27.76 25.61 28.44
CA THR A 447 -27.47 27.00 28.74
C THR A 447 -26.83 27.20 30.12
N ARG A 448 -26.09 28.31 30.20
CA ARG A 448 -25.20 28.74 31.30
C ARG A 448 -25.94 29.00 32.62
N SER A 449 -25.32 28.61 33.75
CA SER A 449 -25.02 29.56 34.83
C SER A 449 -24.01 29.00 35.85
N SER A 450 -23.17 29.91 36.34
CA SER A 450 -22.32 29.88 37.54
C SER A 450 -21.50 28.61 37.86
N LEU A 451 -20.16 28.70 37.76
CA LEU A 451 -19.20 28.12 38.73
C LEU A 451 -17.76 28.47 38.26
N ARG A 452 -17.30 29.68 38.61
CA ARG A 452 -16.01 30.23 38.15
C ARG A 452 -14.82 29.92 39.08
N ARG A 453 -14.94 29.01 40.06
CA ARG A 453 -13.84 28.72 41.00
C ARG A 453 -13.59 27.24 41.33
N PHE A 454 -14.30 26.31 40.69
CA PHE A 454 -14.12 24.86 40.93
C PHE A 454 -13.52 24.08 39.74
N ARG A 455 -13.27 24.74 38.60
CA ARG A 455 -12.86 24.07 37.35
C ARG A 455 -11.35 23.82 37.20
N LEU A 456 -10.48 24.57 37.89
CA LEU A 456 -9.03 24.39 37.73
C LEU A 456 -8.53 23.15 38.46
N THR A 457 -9.05 22.88 39.65
CA THR A 457 -8.60 21.75 40.50
C THR A 457 -9.17 20.40 40.04
N LEU A 458 -10.39 20.39 39.49
CA LEU A 458 -11.02 19.18 38.96
C LEU A 458 -10.45 18.80 37.58
N ALA A 459 -10.08 19.78 36.74
CA ALA A 459 -9.44 19.50 35.45
C ALA A 459 -8.04 18.90 35.62
N VAL A 460 -7.25 19.39 36.59
CA VAL A 460 -5.89 18.87 36.87
C VAL A 460 -5.94 17.47 37.50
N THR A 461 -6.96 17.16 38.31
CA THR A 461 -7.13 15.81 38.90
C THR A 461 -7.72 14.78 37.93
N LEU A 462 -8.61 15.19 37.01
CA LEU A 462 -9.08 14.33 35.91
C LEU A 462 -7.99 14.06 34.85
N LEU A 463 -7.12 15.04 34.56
CA LEU A 463 -5.97 14.86 33.66
C LEU A 463 -4.89 13.95 34.26
N ALA A 464 -4.67 14.00 35.58
CA ALA A 464 -3.71 13.13 36.26
C ALA A 464 -4.22 11.69 36.47
N GLY A 465 -5.54 11.52 36.70
CA GLY A 465 -6.16 10.20 36.87
C GLY A 465 -6.28 9.39 35.57
N ALA A 466 -6.41 10.06 34.42
CA ALA A 466 -6.46 9.38 33.12
C ALA A 466 -5.11 8.78 32.71
N ALA A 467 -3.98 9.34 33.15
CA ALA A 467 -2.65 8.90 32.72
C ALA A 467 -2.21 7.52 33.28
N LEU A 468 -2.84 7.01 34.36
CA LEU A 468 -2.39 5.81 35.08
C LEU A 468 -3.24 4.55 34.84
N ALA A 469 -4.34 4.64 34.08
CA ALA A 469 -5.21 3.51 33.72
C ALA A 469 -5.37 3.32 32.19
N CYS A 470 -4.48 3.90 31.38
CA CYS A 470 -4.67 4.06 29.94
C CYS A 470 -4.34 2.84 29.07
N ASP A 471 -3.55 1.87 29.56
CA ASP A 471 -3.05 0.80 28.67
C ASP A 471 -4.14 -0.23 28.32
N SER A 472 -5.12 -0.47 29.20
CA SER A 472 -6.23 -1.39 28.91
C SER A 472 -7.25 -0.82 27.91
N LEU A 473 -7.35 0.51 27.78
CA LEU A 473 -8.27 1.17 26.84
C LEU A 473 -7.80 1.10 25.39
N LEU A 474 -6.50 0.86 25.19
CA LEU A 474 -5.89 0.71 23.86
C LEU A 474 -5.67 -0.75 23.48
N ASN A 475 -5.97 -1.69 24.37
CA ASN A 475 -5.92 -3.11 24.05
C ASN A 475 -7.09 -3.46 23.14
N VAL A 476 -6.80 -4.04 21.99
CA VAL A 476 -7.76 -4.32 20.94
C VAL A 476 -7.60 -5.77 20.50
N GLN A 477 -8.73 -6.47 20.32
CA GLN A 477 -8.72 -7.82 19.77
C GLN A 477 -8.59 -7.79 18.25
N ALA A 478 -7.72 -8.64 17.71
CA ALA A 478 -7.56 -8.85 16.27
C ALA A 478 -8.21 -10.19 15.89
N PRO A 479 -9.53 -10.29 15.69
CA PRO A 479 -10.20 -11.59 15.53
C PRO A 479 -9.73 -12.37 14.28
N SER A 480 -9.27 -11.66 13.24
CA SER A 480 -8.76 -12.28 12.00
C SER A 480 -7.22 -12.46 11.98
N ARG A 481 -6.49 -12.08 13.05
CA ARG A 481 -5.02 -12.19 13.15
C ARG A 481 -4.58 -12.63 14.53
N VAL A 482 -3.71 -13.61 14.64
CA VAL A 482 -3.24 -14.11 15.95
C VAL A 482 -2.01 -13.31 16.37
N PRO A 483 -2.05 -12.50 17.45
CA PRO A 483 -0.87 -11.76 17.91
C PRO A 483 0.25 -12.72 18.33
N ALA A 484 1.51 -12.32 18.13
CA ALA A 484 2.66 -13.12 18.55
C ALA A 484 2.63 -13.54 20.03
N SER A 485 2.02 -12.73 20.90
CA SER A 485 1.89 -13.00 22.33
C SER A 485 1.08 -14.26 22.67
N VAL A 486 0.32 -14.82 21.72
CA VAL A 486 -0.35 -16.12 21.91
C VAL A 486 0.67 -17.25 22.05
N LEU A 487 1.84 -17.13 21.41
CA LEU A 487 2.93 -18.10 21.51
C LEU A 487 3.72 -18.00 22.82
N ASP A 488 3.54 -16.92 23.58
CA ASP A 488 4.17 -16.75 24.91
C ASP A 488 3.46 -17.56 26.02
N ASP A 489 2.26 -18.09 25.74
CA ASP A 489 1.50 -18.92 26.67
C ASP A 489 1.92 -20.40 26.57
N PRO A 490 2.42 -21.03 27.66
CA PRO A 490 2.76 -22.45 27.68
C PRO A 490 1.63 -23.38 27.22
N ALA A 491 0.36 -22.99 27.37
CA ALA A 491 -0.79 -23.77 26.91
C ALA A 491 -0.81 -23.95 25.37
N ASN A 492 -0.12 -23.07 24.63
CA ASN A 492 -0.03 -23.11 23.17
C ASN A 492 1.28 -23.72 22.66
N ALA A 493 2.07 -24.36 23.53
CA ALA A 493 3.35 -24.97 23.17
C ALA A 493 3.24 -25.97 22.01
N GLU A 494 2.25 -26.86 22.06
CA GLU A 494 2.02 -27.85 21.01
C GLU A 494 1.58 -27.20 19.69
N LEU A 495 0.77 -26.14 19.77
CA LEU A 495 0.32 -25.36 18.61
C LEU A 495 1.52 -24.74 17.87
N ALA A 496 2.50 -24.21 18.60
CA ALA A 496 3.72 -23.63 18.04
C ALA A 496 4.57 -24.68 17.29
N VAL A 497 4.79 -25.84 17.91
CA VAL A 497 5.58 -26.93 17.31
C VAL A 497 4.88 -27.54 16.09
N ASN A 498 3.56 -27.71 16.15
CA ASN A 498 2.78 -28.19 15.00
C ASN A 498 2.78 -27.17 13.85
N GLY A 499 2.85 -25.87 14.15
CA GLY A 499 3.12 -24.81 13.15
C GLY A 499 4.46 -25.01 12.43
N ALA A 500 5.54 -25.22 13.19
CA ALA A 500 6.86 -25.48 12.63
C ALA A 500 6.90 -26.73 11.73
N GLN A 501 6.26 -27.83 12.15
CA GLN A 501 6.10 -29.01 11.31
C GLN A 501 5.33 -28.68 10.02
N ALA A 502 4.22 -27.96 10.13
CA ALA A 502 3.39 -27.61 8.98
C ALA A 502 4.11 -26.67 7.98
N ASP A 503 4.93 -25.74 8.46
CA ASP A 503 5.80 -24.88 7.65
C ASP A 503 6.91 -25.72 6.97
N PHE A 504 7.51 -26.69 7.69
CA PHE A 504 8.52 -27.58 7.10
C PHE A 504 7.96 -28.48 6.01
N GLU A 505 6.85 -29.18 6.24
CA GLU A 505 6.28 -30.11 5.27
C GLU A 505 5.88 -29.39 3.97
N CYS A 506 5.33 -28.18 4.11
CA CYS A 506 5.03 -27.24 3.02
C CYS A 506 6.29 -26.91 2.19
N ALA A 507 7.39 -26.55 2.87
CA ALA A 507 8.66 -26.25 2.21
C ALA A 507 9.28 -27.50 1.57
N TYR A 508 9.18 -28.65 2.22
CA TYR A 508 9.74 -29.91 1.77
C TYR A 508 9.09 -30.40 0.48
N THR A 509 7.78 -30.27 0.33
CA THR A 509 7.08 -30.56 -0.93
C THR A 509 7.65 -29.72 -2.08
N SER A 510 7.83 -28.42 -1.86
CA SER A 510 8.37 -27.51 -2.88
C SER A 510 9.81 -27.89 -3.24
N TYR A 511 10.61 -28.24 -2.24
CA TYR A 511 11.98 -28.70 -2.41
C TYR A 511 12.07 -30.01 -3.19
N ALA A 512 11.24 -31.00 -2.86
CA ALA A 512 11.21 -32.29 -3.53
C ALA A 512 10.81 -32.17 -5.00
N ALA A 513 9.76 -31.40 -5.31
CA ALA A 513 9.31 -31.18 -6.68
C ALA A 513 10.38 -30.47 -7.54
N LEU A 514 10.97 -29.38 -7.04
CA LEU A 514 11.99 -28.63 -7.76
C LEU A 514 13.32 -29.41 -7.87
N GLY A 515 13.69 -30.16 -6.83
CA GLY A 515 14.82 -31.08 -6.85
C GLY A 515 14.66 -32.17 -7.92
N GLY A 516 13.48 -32.77 -8.01
CA GLY A 516 13.16 -33.77 -9.04
C GLY A 516 13.23 -33.20 -10.45
N MET A 517 12.75 -31.97 -10.67
CA MET A 517 12.88 -31.29 -11.97
C MET A 517 14.34 -30.99 -12.34
N LEU A 518 15.13 -30.52 -11.38
CA LEU A 518 16.57 -30.29 -11.58
C LEU A 518 17.33 -31.56 -11.94
N ALA A 519 16.98 -32.67 -11.28
CA ALA A 519 17.55 -33.99 -11.50
C ALA A 519 17.02 -34.67 -12.78
N GLY A 520 15.93 -34.15 -13.37
CA GLY A 520 15.26 -34.77 -14.52
C GLY A 520 14.42 -35.99 -14.15
N GLU A 521 14.07 -36.15 -12.87
CA GLU A 521 13.16 -37.18 -12.36
C GLU A 521 11.68 -36.78 -12.55
N LEU A 522 11.41 -35.47 -12.60
CA LEU A 522 10.10 -34.86 -12.84
C LEU A 522 10.19 -33.91 -14.03
N GLU A 523 9.09 -33.75 -14.76
CA GLU A 523 8.94 -32.81 -15.89
C GLU A 523 7.60 -32.09 -15.78
N ASP A 524 7.53 -30.82 -16.19
CA ASP A 524 6.28 -30.06 -16.24
C ASP A 524 5.31 -30.67 -17.27
N ALA A 525 4.18 -31.19 -16.80
CA ALA A 525 3.17 -31.83 -17.65
C ALA A 525 2.30 -30.84 -18.46
N THR A 526 2.51 -29.52 -18.34
CA THR A 526 1.69 -28.52 -19.05
C THR A 526 2.05 -28.38 -20.53
N LEU A 527 1.03 -28.44 -21.40
CA LEU A 527 1.16 -28.50 -22.87
C LEU A 527 1.70 -27.23 -23.55
N SER A 528 1.83 -26.12 -22.83
CA SER A 528 2.25 -24.82 -23.39
C SER A 528 3.49 -24.31 -22.68
N ALA A 529 4.66 -24.64 -23.23
CA ALA A 529 6.01 -24.16 -22.86
C ALA A 529 6.34 -24.23 -21.35
N GLY A 530 7.26 -25.13 -20.96
CA GLY A 530 7.73 -25.35 -19.59
C GLY A 530 7.59 -24.10 -18.72
N ARG A 531 6.57 -24.09 -17.87
CA ARG A 531 6.12 -22.90 -17.17
C ARG A 531 7.14 -22.47 -16.12
N TRP A 532 7.99 -23.40 -15.69
CA TRP A 532 8.90 -23.23 -14.57
C TRP A 532 10.35 -23.07 -15.08
N ASP A 533 11.01 -22.00 -14.67
CA ASP A 533 12.39 -21.68 -15.05
C ASP A 533 13.41 -22.74 -14.64
N TYR A 534 13.15 -23.50 -13.57
CA TYR A 534 14.01 -24.61 -13.16
C TYR A 534 13.98 -25.78 -14.16
N ASP A 535 12.81 -26.12 -14.68
CA ASP A 535 12.65 -27.13 -15.73
C ASP A 535 13.36 -26.69 -17.02
N ARG A 536 13.20 -25.40 -17.38
CA ARG A 536 13.89 -24.80 -18.54
C ARG A 536 15.37 -24.48 -18.32
N ARG A 537 15.86 -24.54 -17.08
CA ARG A 537 17.22 -24.12 -16.67
C ARG A 537 17.53 -22.65 -17.01
N THR A 538 16.53 -21.78 -16.92
CA THR A 538 16.61 -20.35 -17.25
C THR A 538 16.54 -19.44 -16.01
N VAL A 539 17.03 -19.91 -14.86
CA VAL A 539 16.91 -19.18 -13.60
C VAL A 539 17.64 -17.83 -13.65
N THR A 540 16.93 -16.74 -13.36
CA THR A 540 17.47 -15.37 -13.34
C THR A 540 17.34 -14.70 -11.97
N SER A 541 18.05 -13.58 -11.80
CA SER A 541 17.89 -12.75 -10.61
C SER A 541 16.50 -12.11 -10.58
N GLY A 542 15.68 -12.45 -9.59
CA GLY A 542 14.32 -11.94 -9.43
C GLY A 542 13.22 -12.98 -9.68
N ASP A 543 13.60 -14.22 -10.00
CA ASP A 543 12.64 -15.31 -10.12
C ASP A 543 11.95 -15.63 -8.78
N ALA A 544 10.76 -16.21 -8.90
CA ALA A 544 9.83 -16.40 -7.81
C ALA A 544 10.32 -17.37 -6.70
N TYR A 545 11.35 -18.18 -6.95
CA TYR A 545 11.81 -19.24 -6.03
C TYR A 545 12.42 -18.74 -4.73
N GLY A 546 12.97 -17.51 -4.73
CA GLY A 546 13.44 -16.85 -3.52
C GLY A 546 12.27 -16.38 -2.65
N PRO A 547 11.46 -15.41 -3.14
CA PRO A 547 10.45 -14.72 -2.32
C PRO A 547 9.10 -15.44 -2.18
N ASN A 548 8.76 -16.40 -3.05
CA ASN A 548 7.43 -17.02 -3.01
C ASN A 548 7.23 -17.92 -1.79
N GLN A 549 5.96 -18.08 -1.42
CA GLN A 549 5.51 -19.02 -0.41
C GLN A 549 5.25 -20.41 -1.02
N CYS A 550 4.97 -21.44 -0.22
CA CYS A 550 4.64 -22.75 -0.77
C CYS A 550 3.30 -22.80 -1.56
N ASN A 551 2.49 -21.72 -1.53
CA ASN A 551 1.11 -21.71 -2.04
C ASN A 551 0.82 -20.58 -3.03
N ASP A 552 1.84 -19.90 -3.57
CA ASP A 552 1.62 -18.97 -4.66
C ASP A 552 1.33 -19.79 -5.91
N GLY A 553 0.04 -20.06 -6.18
CA GLY A 553 -0.52 -21.03 -7.16
C GLY A 553 -0.12 -20.87 -8.63
N SER A 554 1.04 -20.27 -8.90
CA SER A 554 1.73 -20.21 -10.17
C SER A 554 3.21 -20.64 -10.11
N PHE A 555 3.89 -20.62 -8.95
CA PHE A 555 5.32 -20.98 -8.81
C PHE A 555 5.69 -21.44 -7.38
N LEU A 556 6.50 -22.50 -7.27
CA LEU A 556 6.99 -23.05 -6.00
C LEU A 556 8.12 -22.19 -5.39
N GLY A 557 7.98 -21.77 -4.13
CA GLY A 557 9.04 -21.10 -3.37
C GLY A 557 9.96 -22.09 -2.64
N LEU A 558 11.26 -21.78 -2.54
CA LEU A 558 12.23 -22.59 -1.79
C LEU A 558 12.80 -21.84 -0.58
N TYR A 559 13.38 -20.67 -0.83
CA TYR A 559 14.17 -19.98 0.20
C TYR A 559 13.29 -19.44 1.33
N THR A 560 12.18 -18.77 0.98
CA THR A 560 11.26 -18.24 1.98
C THR A 560 10.60 -19.35 2.81
N PRO A 561 10.00 -20.40 2.22
CA PRO A 561 9.37 -21.48 2.99
C PRO A 561 10.34 -22.18 3.96
N LEU A 562 11.56 -22.48 3.51
CA LEU A 562 12.59 -23.08 4.38
C LEU A 562 13.00 -22.12 5.51
N SER A 563 13.11 -20.82 5.22
CA SER A 563 13.43 -19.80 6.22
C SER A 563 12.31 -19.65 7.26
N VAL A 564 11.04 -19.68 6.83
CA VAL A 564 9.85 -19.65 7.71
C VAL A 564 9.82 -20.90 8.59
N ALA A 565 9.98 -22.09 8.01
CA ALA A 565 10.01 -23.36 8.74
C ALA A 565 11.10 -23.39 9.82
N ARG A 566 12.32 -22.97 9.43
CA ARG A 566 13.47 -22.87 10.34
C ARG A 566 13.19 -21.89 11.47
N PHE A 567 12.73 -20.68 11.16
CA PHE A 567 12.43 -19.66 12.17
C PHE A 567 11.36 -20.12 13.15
N GLN A 568 10.27 -20.73 12.66
CA GLN A 568 9.20 -21.26 13.52
C GLN A 568 9.69 -22.35 14.46
N ALA A 569 10.51 -23.26 13.94
CA ALA A 569 11.10 -24.34 14.72
C ALA A 569 12.04 -23.81 15.81
N ASP A 570 12.94 -22.88 15.46
CA ASP A 570 13.84 -22.23 16.42
C ASP A 570 13.07 -21.40 17.46
N ASN A 571 12.03 -20.66 17.03
CA ASN A 571 11.20 -19.85 17.91
C ASN A 571 10.45 -20.74 18.93
N ALA A 572 9.81 -21.81 18.46
CA ALA A 572 9.13 -22.77 19.33
C ALA A 572 10.09 -23.42 20.33
N ALA A 573 11.27 -23.86 19.87
CA ALA A 573 12.29 -24.45 20.74
C ALA A 573 12.78 -23.45 21.81
N SER A 574 12.97 -22.18 21.45
CA SER A 574 13.38 -21.12 22.38
C SER A 574 12.35 -20.89 23.49
N HIS A 575 11.06 -20.78 23.15
CA HIS A 575 9.99 -20.65 24.15
C HIS A 575 9.92 -21.87 25.08
N LEU A 576 9.99 -23.09 24.52
CA LEU A 576 9.98 -24.33 25.30
C LEU A 576 11.17 -24.45 26.26
N GLN A 577 12.35 -23.97 25.87
CA GLN A 577 13.52 -23.92 26.75
C GLN A 577 13.36 -22.91 27.89
N GLY A 578 12.58 -21.85 27.69
CA GLY A 578 12.25 -20.85 28.70
C GLY A 578 11.19 -21.31 29.73
N TRP A 579 10.42 -22.36 29.41
CA TRP A 579 9.39 -22.90 30.30
C TRP A 579 9.88 -24.11 31.10
N THR A 580 9.18 -24.38 32.20
CA THR A 580 9.43 -25.53 33.09
C THR A 580 8.61 -26.76 32.71
N ASP A 581 9.03 -27.96 33.12
CA ASP A 581 8.27 -29.21 32.92
C ASP A 581 6.89 -29.19 33.60
N ALA A 582 6.71 -28.34 34.63
CA ALA A 582 5.41 -28.14 35.26
C ALA A 582 4.45 -27.31 34.42
N GLN A 583 4.97 -26.43 33.55
CA GLN A 583 4.17 -25.59 32.65
C GLN A 583 3.81 -26.34 31.37
N VAL A 584 4.70 -27.21 30.89
CA VAL A 584 4.49 -28.03 29.69
C VAL A 584 4.91 -29.47 29.99
N THR A 585 3.95 -30.38 30.09
CA THR A 585 4.22 -31.76 30.51
C THR A 585 5.08 -32.54 29.50
N ASP A 586 4.84 -32.32 28.20
CA ASP A 586 5.58 -33.00 27.12
C ASP A 586 6.73 -32.13 26.56
N ARG A 587 7.28 -31.23 27.39
CA ARG A 587 8.27 -30.22 26.97
C ARG A 587 9.46 -30.81 26.22
N HIS A 588 10.08 -31.85 26.77
CA HIS A 588 11.23 -32.52 26.16
C HIS A 588 10.89 -33.12 24.78
N MET A 589 9.71 -33.73 24.63
CA MET A 589 9.25 -34.26 23.34
C MET A 589 9.06 -33.13 22.31
N LEU A 590 8.48 -32.02 22.75
CA LEU A 590 8.24 -30.84 21.91
C LEU A 590 9.55 -30.14 21.48
N ILE A 591 10.53 -30.01 22.38
CA ILE A 591 11.86 -29.47 22.04
C ILE A 591 12.55 -30.40 21.03
N ALA A 592 12.45 -31.72 21.22
CA ALA A 592 13.01 -32.69 20.29
C ALA A 592 12.43 -32.55 18.89
N LYS A 593 11.10 -32.48 18.79
CA LYS A 593 10.38 -32.31 17.53
C LYS A 593 10.74 -31.00 16.84
N ALA A 594 10.67 -29.86 17.55
CA ALA A 594 11.02 -28.56 17.01
C ALA A 594 12.49 -28.52 16.52
N SER A 595 13.43 -29.01 17.33
CA SER A 595 14.85 -29.03 16.98
C SER A 595 15.15 -29.94 15.78
N ALA A 596 14.45 -31.07 15.64
CA ALA A 596 14.59 -31.93 14.47
C ALA A 596 14.15 -31.21 13.18
N TYR A 597 12.98 -30.55 13.18
CA TYR A 597 12.52 -29.79 12.01
C TYR A 597 13.43 -28.60 11.69
N ALA A 598 13.94 -27.88 12.70
CA ALA A 598 14.95 -26.83 12.49
C ALA A 598 16.21 -27.39 11.81
N GLY A 599 16.70 -28.55 12.26
CA GLY A 599 17.84 -29.24 11.68
C GLY A 599 17.62 -29.60 10.22
N TYR A 600 16.47 -30.18 9.88
CA TYR A 600 16.14 -30.52 8.49
C TYR A 600 16.01 -29.28 7.60
N SER A 601 15.38 -28.20 8.07
CA SER A 601 15.33 -26.94 7.30
C SER A 601 16.74 -26.41 6.99
N LEU A 602 17.66 -26.48 7.96
CA LEU A 602 19.05 -26.05 7.77
C LEU A 602 19.84 -26.95 6.82
N VAL A 603 19.61 -28.27 6.85
CA VAL A 603 20.20 -29.21 5.88
C VAL A 603 19.76 -28.85 4.47
N LEU A 604 18.46 -28.66 4.24
CA LEU A 604 17.93 -28.32 2.91
C LEU A 604 18.43 -26.96 2.42
N LEU A 605 18.62 -26.00 3.32
CA LEU A 605 19.27 -24.72 3.00
C LEU A 605 20.75 -24.90 2.63
N GLY A 606 21.48 -25.74 3.37
CA GLY A 606 22.90 -26.02 3.14
C GLY A 606 23.16 -26.82 1.85
N GLU A 607 22.29 -27.76 1.52
CA GLU A 607 22.39 -28.58 0.31
C GLU A 607 21.89 -27.82 -0.94
N GLY A 608 20.81 -27.04 -0.80
CA GLY A 608 20.12 -26.41 -1.93
C GLY A 608 20.68 -25.06 -2.38
N PHE A 609 21.51 -24.40 -1.58
CA PHE A 609 21.96 -23.02 -1.84
C PHE A 609 23.47 -22.85 -1.67
N CYS A 610 24.08 -22.01 -2.50
CA CYS A 610 25.51 -21.65 -2.39
C CYS A 610 25.83 -20.90 -1.10
N SER A 611 24.87 -20.17 -0.55
CA SER A 611 24.90 -19.53 0.77
C SER A 611 23.47 -19.16 1.19
N ALA A 612 23.24 -19.02 2.48
CA ALA A 612 21.96 -18.54 3.03
C ALA A 612 22.19 -17.62 4.22
N ALA A 613 21.31 -16.63 4.40
CA ALA A 613 21.29 -15.80 5.59
C ALA A 613 20.27 -16.34 6.59
N ILE A 614 20.56 -16.18 7.88
CA ILE A 614 19.74 -16.62 9.01
C ILE A 614 19.46 -15.39 9.88
N ASP A 615 18.19 -15.11 10.16
CA ASP A 615 17.72 -14.01 11.02
C ASP A 615 18.26 -12.64 10.63
N VAL A 616 18.23 -12.36 9.31
CA VAL A 616 18.77 -11.10 8.73
C VAL A 616 20.26 -10.89 9.02
N GLY A 617 20.96 -11.96 9.41
CA GLY A 617 22.40 -11.99 9.65
C GLY A 617 23.25 -12.07 8.36
N PRO A 618 24.57 -12.19 8.51
CA PRO A 618 25.46 -12.37 7.37
C PRO A 618 25.16 -13.68 6.62
N GLN A 619 25.57 -13.75 5.35
CA GLN A 619 25.50 -14.98 4.56
C GLN A 619 26.40 -16.05 5.18
N LEU A 620 25.83 -17.23 5.38
CA LEU A 620 26.50 -18.44 5.84
C LEU A 620 26.75 -19.38 4.65
N MET A 621 27.93 -19.98 4.62
CA MET A 621 28.30 -21.01 3.66
C MET A 621 27.66 -22.36 4.03
N PRO A 622 27.52 -23.31 3.09
CA PRO A 622 26.90 -24.62 3.33
C PRO A 622 27.40 -25.36 4.57
N ASN A 623 28.71 -25.40 4.79
CA ASN A 623 29.30 -26.04 5.98
C ASN A 623 28.84 -25.38 7.29
N GLN A 624 28.70 -24.06 7.33
CA GLN A 624 28.24 -23.33 8.52
C GLN A 624 26.74 -23.57 8.80
N LEU A 625 25.94 -23.73 7.74
CA LEU A 625 24.53 -24.12 7.86
C LEU A 625 24.41 -25.56 8.37
N LEU A 626 25.24 -26.47 7.87
CA LEU A 626 25.29 -27.87 8.30
C LEU A 626 25.80 -28.01 9.74
N ASP A 627 26.81 -27.23 10.16
CA ASP A 627 27.23 -27.18 11.56
C ASP A 627 26.07 -26.74 12.48
N SER A 628 25.28 -25.75 12.03
CA SER A 628 24.08 -25.30 12.74
C SER A 628 23.02 -26.41 12.79
N ALA A 629 22.83 -27.16 11.69
CA ALA A 629 21.92 -28.30 11.64
C ALA A 629 22.34 -29.42 12.61
N GLU A 630 23.64 -29.78 12.66
CA GLU A 630 24.15 -30.80 13.59
C GLU A 630 23.89 -30.42 15.05
N ALA A 631 24.03 -29.13 15.40
CA ALA A 631 23.72 -28.63 16.74
C ALA A 631 22.23 -28.80 17.09
N ARG A 632 21.32 -28.53 16.15
CA ARG A 632 19.87 -28.74 16.33
C ARG A 632 19.52 -30.21 16.46
N PHE A 633 20.07 -31.07 15.62
CA PHE A 633 19.85 -32.52 15.78
C PHE A 633 20.45 -33.08 17.07
N SER A 634 21.58 -32.56 17.54
CA SER A 634 22.16 -32.99 18.82
C SER A 634 21.29 -32.60 20.02
N THR A 635 20.65 -31.43 19.95
CA THR A 635 19.59 -31.05 20.90
C THR A 635 18.42 -32.02 20.80
N ALA A 636 17.94 -32.31 19.58
CA ALA A 636 16.82 -33.21 19.36
C ALA A 636 17.07 -34.63 19.90
N VAL A 637 18.26 -35.20 19.71
CA VAL A 637 18.66 -36.51 20.24
C VAL A 637 18.63 -36.52 21.77
N THR A 638 19.16 -35.49 22.42
CA THR A 638 19.20 -35.38 23.88
C THR A 638 17.80 -35.32 24.48
N GLU A 639 16.96 -34.48 23.88
CA GLU A 639 15.59 -34.21 24.33
C GLU A 639 14.67 -35.40 24.05
N ALA A 640 14.80 -36.06 22.89
CA ALA A 640 14.05 -37.27 22.55
C ALA A 640 14.40 -38.45 23.46
N THR A 641 15.69 -38.58 23.82
CA THR A 641 16.14 -39.59 24.79
C THR A 641 15.52 -39.36 26.16
N THR A 642 15.50 -38.10 26.61
CA THR A 642 14.90 -37.71 27.90
C THR A 642 13.39 -37.96 27.93
N ALA A 643 12.71 -37.67 26.83
CA ALA A 643 11.27 -37.91 26.67
C ALA A 643 10.90 -39.38 26.41
N ASN A 644 11.88 -40.27 26.21
CA ASN A 644 11.67 -41.64 25.72
C ASN A 644 10.84 -41.69 24.42
N ALA A 645 11.04 -40.71 23.53
CA ALA A 645 10.34 -40.57 22.26
C ALA A 645 11.13 -41.25 21.13
N THR A 646 10.98 -42.57 20.97
CA THR A 646 11.80 -43.39 20.08
C THR A 646 11.76 -42.94 18.62
N ASP A 647 10.59 -42.57 18.08
CA ASP A 647 10.47 -42.13 16.69
C ASP A 647 11.19 -40.80 16.43
N LEU A 648 11.06 -39.84 17.37
CA LEU A 648 11.77 -38.56 17.29
C LEU A 648 13.28 -38.72 17.47
N LEU A 649 13.71 -39.67 18.32
CA LEU A 649 15.11 -40.01 18.49
C LEU A 649 15.68 -40.56 17.17
N ASN A 650 14.99 -41.50 16.54
CA ASN A 650 15.40 -42.07 15.27
C ASN A 650 15.41 -41.02 14.16
N LEU A 651 14.37 -40.18 14.07
CA LEU A 651 14.30 -39.05 13.14
C LEU A 651 15.51 -38.11 13.31
N ALA A 652 15.84 -37.73 14.54
CA ALA A 652 16.97 -36.85 14.82
C ALA A 652 18.33 -37.51 14.49
N LEU A 653 18.48 -38.81 14.73
CA LEU A 653 19.68 -39.56 14.39
C LEU A 653 19.86 -39.68 12.87
N VAL A 654 18.78 -39.94 12.11
CA VAL A 654 18.83 -39.94 10.64
C VAL A 654 19.26 -38.57 10.11
N GLY A 655 18.64 -37.50 10.60
CA GLY A 655 18.99 -36.13 10.24
C GLY A 655 20.45 -35.81 10.54
N ARG A 656 20.92 -36.12 11.75
CA ARG A 656 22.32 -35.88 12.14
C ARG A 656 23.31 -36.73 11.35
N ALA A 657 22.97 -37.98 11.05
CA ALA A 657 23.81 -38.86 10.23
C ALA A 657 24.00 -38.29 8.83
N ARG A 658 22.93 -37.79 8.19
CA ARG A 658 22.97 -37.10 6.90
C ARG A 658 23.83 -35.85 6.97
N THR A 659 23.58 -34.96 7.92
CA THR A 659 24.38 -33.73 8.11
C THR A 659 25.86 -34.03 8.28
N ARG A 660 26.21 -35.05 9.09
CA ARG A 660 27.60 -35.47 9.28
C ARG A 660 28.22 -36.04 8.02
N LEU A 661 27.44 -36.74 7.19
CA LEU A 661 27.92 -37.22 5.90
C LEU A 661 28.26 -36.05 4.97
N ASP A 662 27.40 -35.02 4.92
CA ASP A 662 27.63 -33.80 4.12
C ASP A 662 28.84 -32.99 4.63
N LEU A 663 29.11 -33.02 5.94
CA LEU A 663 30.30 -32.47 6.57
C LEU A 663 31.56 -33.36 6.42
N ALA A 664 31.49 -34.45 5.65
CA ALA A 664 32.55 -35.44 5.47
C ALA A 664 33.00 -36.15 6.79
N ASN A 665 32.15 -36.17 7.82
CA ASN A 665 32.33 -36.92 9.06
C ASN A 665 31.66 -38.31 8.98
N SER A 666 32.22 -39.19 8.15
CA SER A 666 31.66 -40.53 7.91
C SER A 666 31.65 -41.43 9.16
N THR A 667 32.58 -41.22 10.11
CA THR A 667 32.62 -41.98 11.36
C THR A 667 31.43 -41.63 12.25
N GLY A 668 31.14 -40.33 12.41
CA GLY A 668 29.98 -39.85 13.16
C GLY A 668 28.66 -40.21 12.48
N ALA A 669 28.60 -40.13 11.15
CA ALA A 669 27.43 -40.53 10.38
C ALA A 669 27.11 -42.01 10.57
N LEU A 670 28.12 -42.89 10.49
CA LEU A 670 27.96 -44.32 10.72
C LEU A 670 27.51 -44.63 12.15
N ALA A 671 28.08 -43.93 13.14
CA ALA A 671 27.72 -44.12 14.55
C ALA A 671 26.24 -43.79 14.82
N ASP A 672 25.72 -42.71 14.24
CA ASP A 672 24.29 -42.36 14.37
C ASP A 672 23.39 -43.33 13.58
N ALA A 673 23.76 -43.68 12.36
CA ALA A 673 22.96 -44.58 11.51
C ALA A 673 22.80 -45.99 12.11
N GLN A 674 23.81 -46.50 12.81
CA GLN A 674 23.75 -47.81 13.49
C GLN A 674 22.76 -47.86 14.65
N LEU A 675 22.37 -46.71 15.20
CA LEU A 675 21.40 -46.61 16.28
C LEU A 675 19.95 -46.60 15.76
N VAL A 676 19.75 -46.39 14.47
CA VAL A 676 18.42 -46.34 13.84
C VAL A 676 18.02 -47.74 13.36
N PRO A 677 16.81 -48.23 13.67
CA PRO A 677 16.32 -49.51 13.17
C PRO A 677 16.26 -49.56 11.63
N ALA A 678 16.63 -50.71 11.06
CA ALA A 678 16.48 -50.94 9.63
C ALA A 678 14.98 -50.85 9.23
N GLY A 679 14.68 -50.08 8.19
CA GLY A 679 13.31 -49.85 7.73
C GLY A 679 12.54 -48.81 8.53
N PHE A 680 13.20 -48.03 9.40
CA PHE A 680 12.58 -46.85 10.01
C PHE A 680 12.15 -45.85 8.93
N GLU A 681 10.92 -45.38 9.03
CA GLU A 681 10.29 -44.42 8.13
C GLU A 681 9.60 -43.34 8.96
N TYR A 682 9.66 -42.09 8.49
CA TYR A 682 8.99 -40.96 9.10
C TYR A 682 8.45 -40.05 8.01
N ASP A 683 7.12 -40.07 7.84
CA ASP A 683 6.46 -39.46 6.69
C ASP A 683 6.07 -38.01 6.93
N ALA A 684 6.29 -37.17 5.92
CA ALA A 684 5.68 -35.84 5.82
C ALA A 684 4.22 -35.99 5.38
N THR A 685 3.31 -35.23 6.01
CA THR A 685 1.88 -35.45 5.83
C THR A 685 1.29 -34.72 4.61
N TYR A 686 0.41 -35.39 3.86
CA TYR A 686 -0.29 -34.86 2.66
C TYR A 686 -1.78 -34.54 2.91
N SER A 687 -2.35 -33.60 2.15
CA SER A 687 -3.79 -33.32 2.08
C SER A 687 -4.23 -32.98 0.64
N SER A 688 -5.30 -33.60 0.17
CA SER A 688 -5.88 -33.34 -1.16
C SER A 688 -6.88 -32.17 -1.17
N SER A 689 -7.10 -31.51 -0.03
CA SER A 689 -8.08 -30.43 0.13
C SER A 689 -7.47 -29.13 0.63
N ASN A 690 -6.17 -29.14 0.94
CA ASN A 690 -5.45 -28.00 1.44
C ASN A 690 -4.20 -27.78 0.59
N LEU A 691 -4.25 -26.74 -0.25
CA LEU A 691 -3.15 -26.32 -1.13
C LEU A 691 -1.78 -26.24 -0.44
N ARG A 692 -1.74 -25.99 0.88
CA ARG A 692 -0.49 -25.96 1.67
C ARG A 692 0.19 -27.30 1.87
N ARG A 693 -0.58 -28.36 1.68
CA ARG A 693 -0.20 -29.76 1.89
C ARG A 693 -0.57 -30.60 0.67
N GLU A 694 -0.87 -29.94 -0.46
CA GLU A 694 -1.09 -30.60 -1.75
C GLU A 694 0.26 -30.92 -2.38
N ASN A 695 0.53 -32.21 -2.56
CA ASN A 695 1.68 -32.77 -3.26
C ASN A 695 1.28 -33.40 -4.59
N LEU A 696 0.27 -32.84 -5.29
CA LEU A 696 -0.01 -33.21 -6.67
C LEU A 696 1.10 -32.62 -7.54
N ILE A 697 2.20 -33.37 -7.61
CA ILE A 697 3.24 -33.23 -8.63
C ILE A 697 2.66 -33.75 -9.95
#